data_AF-A0A813GVA7-F1
#
_entry.id   AF-A0A813GVA7-F1
#
_cell.length_a   1.000
_cell.length_b   1.000
_cell.length_c   1.000
_cell.angle_alpha   90.00
_cell.angle_beta   90.00
_cell.angle_gamma   90.00
#
_symmetry.space_group_name_H-M   'P 1'
#
loop_
_entity.id
_entity.type
_entity.pdbx_description
1 polymer ?
#
loop_
_entity_poly.entity_id
_entity_poly.type
_entity_poly.pdbx_seq_one_letter_code
_entity_poly.pdbx_strand_id
1 'polypeptide(L)'
;MRQVIGHDNKYNCHKFAPGQPRGILHRAFSVLLFDSDNRLLLQQRASCKITFPEIWTNTCCSHPLHGMKPCEVDTPEAIAAGDPKGVKAAAVRKLHHELGIPIAELDASRFKFLTRMHYWGVDVKTHGPDALWGEHEIDHILLYRLNPGEKLTVKANPEEVKATRWLSREELKKAMSGDECWSPWFRIIAGKFLDTWWQDLDDAITTDRFVDTSSIHRFDTDKEFHGGAGKAGPHLDAVAKLEAAAKEGGEAKRRKVVLEAEHEDRILGYVGRGKSQMSASSAGGAKQGGYGKVPTHGTAKLDQLMRPLEVCAGLRLKCTGLLENNMKNITDPDVKFCDDFLGKVSRSFAAVIRQLSPDLCIDICIFYLVLRALDTVEDDMTAYKGREKDKEAELISFGAKRLTDANCSIKGVGEGDEATLIENFGVVARVFSQLPEGSRVVIRDITDKMGGGMAEYAAADLGQGTVDVAAYNRYCHMVAGLVGEGLTRIFVARGAESSTLEGQGELVWPFCADPKKQPNNLGLANSMGLFLQKTNIIRDYLEDYVDGRAFWPQTVWKKYTTTDDLGEFARPTAHGAGLRMPVPTGGEILAKGVGVQALRCLNDLVADALECVPDALEYLDRIKTPSIFRFCAIPQVMSIATLVECFDNPKVFTGVVKIRKGLTARLIVACCDGPEAVLSWFAHFARHFAATVTSGKCVDADGLIGKRLAKACSRILERPLGSVQLCSSLCLGCHMFPCSQRAIVPWVIDVCKTLRIC
;
A
#
# COMPACT_ATOMS: atom_id res chain seq x y z
N MET A 1 1.44 13.46 -22.37
CA MET A 1 0.78 14.52 -21.56
C MET A 1 -0.69 14.78 -21.89
N ARG A 2 -1.26 14.37 -23.03
CA ARG A 2 -2.71 14.59 -23.32
C ARG A 2 -3.65 13.56 -22.66
N GLN A 3 -3.17 12.33 -22.44
CA GLN A 3 -3.95 11.24 -21.83
C GLN A 3 -3.87 11.28 -20.30
N VAL A 4 -4.96 10.90 -19.64
CA VAL A 4 -5.00 10.64 -18.20
C VAL A 4 -4.27 9.33 -17.93
N ILE A 5 -3.23 9.37 -17.11
CA ILE A 5 -2.40 8.20 -16.77
C ILE A 5 -2.78 7.57 -15.42
N GLY A 6 -3.63 8.24 -14.64
CA GLY A 6 -4.03 7.80 -13.31
C GLY A 6 -4.80 8.90 -12.57
N HIS A 7 -5.12 8.64 -11.30
CA HIS A 7 -5.69 9.60 -10.36
C HIS A 7 -5.01 9.43 -9.00
N ASP A 8 -4.92 10.50 -8.23
CA ASP A 8 -4.38 10.49 -6.87
C ASP A 8 -5.11 11.57 -6.04
N ASN A 9 -4.94 11.55 -4.73
CA ASN A 9 -5.52 12.54 -3.84
C ASN A 9 -4.77 13.88 -3.91
N LYS A 10 -5.45 14.95 -3.49
CA LYS A 10 -4.91 16.31 -3.52
C LYS A 10 -3.60 16.44 -2.73
N TYR A 11 -3.49 15.77 -1.59
CA TYR A 11 -2.32 15.86 -0.71
C TYR A 11 -1.05 15.36 -1.42
N ASN A 12 -1.10 14.21 -2.07
CA ASN A 12 0.04 13.66 -2.82
C ASN A 12 0.41 14.54 -4.01
N CYS A 13 -0.60 15.00 -4.76
CA CYS A 13 -0.38 15.81 -5.96
C CYS A 13 0.32 17.15 -5.70
N HIS A 14 0.13 17.73 -4.51
CA HIS A 14 0.68 19.04 -4.13
C HIS A 14 2.00 18.95 -3.35
N LYS A 15 2.56 17.74 -3.18
CA LYS A 15 3.78 17.53 -2.40
C LYS A 15 5.03 17.54 -3.29
N PHE A 16 6.02 18.32 -2.90
CA PHE A 16 7.32 18.46 -3.57
C PHE A 16 8.38 17.69 -2.78
N ALA A 17 9.30 17.03 -3.49
CA ALA A 17 10.37 16.24 -2.88
C ALA A 17 11.60 16.20 -3.82
N PRO A 18 12.82 15.89 -3.33
CA PRO A 18 14.01 15.84 -4.17
C PRO A 18 13.89 14.93 -5.41
N GLY A 19 13.21 13.78 -5.26
CA GLY A 19 12.95 12.84 -6.38
C GLY A 19 11.78 13.24 -7.27
N GLN A 20 11.07 14.32 -6.93
CA GLN A 20 9.97 14.87 -7.71
C GLN A 20 9.98 16.39 -7.58
N PRO A 21 10.95 17.04 -8.26
CA PRO A 21 11.34 18.40 -7.93
C PRO A 21 10.21 19.41 -8.08
N ARG A 22 9.28 19.17 -9.01
CA ARG A 22 8.13 20.03 -9.31
C ARG A 22 6.79 19.45 -8.83
N GLY A 23 6.75 18.42 -7.99
CA GLY A 23 5.48 17.73 -7.64
C GLY A 23 4.87 16.92 -8.79
N ILE A 24 3.75 16.22 -8.52
CA ILE A 24 3.04 15.40 -9.52
C ILE A 24 2.25 16.31 -10.45
N LEU A 25 2.44 16.15 -11.77
CA LEU A 25 1.61 16.82 -12.76
C LEU A 25 0.17 16.27 -12.69
N HIS A 26 -0.80 17.13 -12.41
CA HIS A 26 -2.20 16.75 -12.31
C HIS A 26 -3.13 17.74 -13.02
N ARG A 27 -4.42 17.42 -13.17
CA ARG A 27 -5.39 18.29 -13.86
C ARG A 27 -6.05 19.26 -12.90
N ALA A 28 -6.18 20.50 -13.32
CA ALA A 28 -6.92 21.55 -12.64
C ALA A 28 -7.84 22.30 -13.62
N PHE A 29 -8.66 23.19 -13.08
CA PHE A 29 -9.43 24.16 -13.83
C PHE A 29 -9.46 25.51 -13.11
N SER A 30 -9.61 26.57 -13.91
CA SER A 30 -9.75 27.95 -13.48
C SER A 30 -11.01 28.54 -14.10
N VAL A 31 -11.91 29.04 -13.26
CA VAL A 31 -13.09 29.79 -13.68
C VAL A 31 -12.81 31.29 -13.59
N LEU A 32 -13.21 32.01 -14.64
CA LEU A 32 -13.25 33.46 -14.71
C LEU A 32 -14.70 33.89 -14.94
N LEU A 33 -15.36 34.35 -13.88
CA LEU A 33 -16.77 34.72 -13.88
C LEU A 33 -16.94 36.24 -13.94
N PHE A 34 -17.62 36.70 -14.97
CA PHE A 34 -17.94 38.10 -15.21
C PHE A 34 -19.39 38.41 -14.88
N ASP A 35 -19.64 39.59 -14.31
CA ASP A 35 -20.99 40.13 -14.21
C ASP A 35 -21.43 40.78 -15.53
N SER A 36 -22.65 41.32 -15.56
CA SER A 36 -23.18 42.02 -16.72
C SER A 36 -22.46 43.34 -17.04
N ASP A 37 -21.68 43.87 -16.10
CA ASP A 37 -20.87 45.08 -16.26
C ASP A 37 -19.43 44.73 -16.70
N ASN A 38 -19.19 43.46 -17.08
CA ASN A 38 -17.88 42.92 -17.43
C ASN A 38 -16.82 43.09 -16.33
N ARG A 39 -17.22 43.09 -15.05
CA ARG A 39 -16.28 43.00 -13.91
C ARG A 39 -16.04 41.53 -13.58
N LEU A 40 -14.81 41.19 -13.22
CA LEU A 40 -14.40 39.82 -12.84
C LEU A 40 -14.58 39.63 -11.33
N LEU A 41 -15.22 38.52 -10.95
CA LEU A 41 -15.27 38.08 -9.56
C LEU A 41 -13.94 37.44 -9.17
N LEU A 42 -13.33 37.96 -8.11
CA LEU A 42 -12.09 37.44 -7.53
C LEU A 42 -12.35 36.93 -6.12
N GLN A 43 -11.54 35.97 -5.69
CA GLN A 43 -11.53 35.49 -4.32
C GLN A 43 -10.14 35.60 -3.68
N GLN A 44 -10.11 35.89 -2.38
CA GLN A 44 -8.93 35.73 -1.54
C GLN A 44 -9.07 34.38 -0.83
N ARG A 45 -8.04 33.54 -0.94
CA ARG A 45 -8.04 32.19 -0.35
C ARG A 45 -8.09 32.26 1.18
N ALA A 46 -8.81 31.34 1.81
CA ALA A 46 -8.86 31.22 3.27
C ALA A 46 -7.47 30.97 3.89
N SER A 47 -7.29 31.40 5.14
CA SER A 47 -6.01 31.26 5.86
C SER A 47 -5.69 29.82 6.24
N CYS A 48 -6.69 28.94 6.33
CA CYS A 48 -6.53 27.52 6.65
C CYS A 48 -6.11 26.64 5.46
N LYS A 49 -5.93 27.22 4.27
CA LYS A 49 -5.51 26.48 3.07
C LYS A 49 -4.04 26.05 3.22
N ILE A 50 -3.77 24.76 2.96
CA ILE A 50 -2.40 24.20 3.03
C ILE A 50 -1.48 24.84 1.99
N THR A 51 -1.97 25.01 0.75
CA THR A 51 -1.24 25.69 -0.31
C THR A 51 -1.81 27.09 -0.53
N PHE A 52 -0.92 28.06 -0.60
CA PHE A 52 -1.19 29.44 -0.98
C PHE A 52 -2.33 30.07 -0.16
N PRO A 53 -2.30 30.05 1.19
CA PRO A 53 -3.29 30.74 2.01
C PRO A 53 -3.22 32.26 1.83
N GLU A 54 -4.35 32.94 2.01
CA GLU A 54 -4.48 34.41 2.06
C GLU A 54 -4.08 35.20 0.80
N ILE A 55 -3.75 34.54 -0.31
CA ILE A 55 -3.46 35.23 -1.57
C ILE A 55 -4.71 35.41 -2.43
N TRP A 56 -4.71 36.48 -3.24
CA TRP A 56 -5.76 36.76 -4.22
C TRP A 56 -5.61 35.90 -5.47
N THR A 57 -6.75 35.49 -6.03
CA THR A 57 -6.81 34.64 -7.22
C THR A 57 -8.10 34.89 -8.03
N ASN A 58 -8.25 34.23 -9.19
CA ASN A 58 -9.48 34.27 -9.99
C ASN A 58 -10.68 33.67 -9.25
N THR A 59 -11.85 33.71 -9.89
CA THR A 59 -13.14 33.33 -9.27
C THR A 59 -13.11 32.01 -8.50
N CYS A 60 -12.64 30.93 -9.12
CA CYS A 60 -12.55 29.62 -8.50
C CYS A 60 -11.50 28.76 -9.22
N CYS A 61 -10.68 28.03 -8.47
CA CYS A 61 -9.68 27.11 -8.99
C CYS A 61 -9.68 25.81 -8.20
N SER A 62 -9.79 24.68 -8.88
CA SER A 62 -9.80 23.39 -8.25
C SER A 62 -9.51 22.27 -9.25
N HIS A 63 -9.57 21.04 -8.77
CA HIS A 63 -9.32 19.82 -9.51
C HIS A 63 -10.64 19.13 -9.91
N PRO A 64 -10.73 18.60 -11.14
CA PRO A 64 -11.73 17.59 -11.47
C PRO A 64 -11.52 16.33 -10.62
N LEU A 65 -12.60 15.71 -10.14
CA LEU A 65 -12.53 14.50 -9.32
C LEU A 65 -12.79 13.24 -10.14
N HIS A 66 -11.98 12.21 -9.90
CA HIS A 66 -12.17 10.90 -10.53
C HIS A 66 -13.38 10.17 -9.94
N GLY A 67 -14.15 9.47 -10.78
CA GLY A 67 -15.30 8.65 -10.35
C GLY A 67 -16.61 9.41 -10.11
N MET A 68 -16.66 10.73 -10.34
CA MET A 68 -17.87 11.53 -10.16
C MET A 68 -18.98 11.19 -11.17
N LYS A 69 -20.24 11.42 -10.77
CA LYS A 69 -21.41 11.42 -11.65
C LYS A 69 -22.15 12.75 -11.50
N PRO A 70 -22.25 13.58 -12.56
CA PRO A 70 -21.67 13.40 -13.90
C PRO A 70 -20.13 13.32 -13.88
N CYS A 71 -19.54 12.67 -14.89
CA CYS A 71 -18.08 12.53 -15.00
C CYS A 71 -17.43 13.91 -15.08
N GLU A 72 -16.37 14.14 -14.29
CA GLU A 72 -15.64 15.41 -14.29
C GLU A 72 -14.35 15.38 -15.11
N VAL A 73 -13.95 14.21 -15.62
CA VAL A 73 -12.67 14.02 -16.31
C VAL A 73 -12.93 13.84 -17.81
N ASP A 74 -12.49 14.81 -18.61
CA ASP A 74 -12.66 14.77 -20.07
C ASP A 74 -11.61 13.89 -20.78
N THR A 75 -12.04 13.16 -21.81
CA THR A 75 -11.11 12.44 -22.69
C THR A 75 -10.41 13.41 -23.65
N PRO A 76 -9.26 13.04 -24.24
CA PRO A 76 -8.61 13.86 -25.26
C PRO A 76 -9.53 14.23 -26.43
N GLU A 77 -10.44 13.33 -26.81
CA GLU A 77 -11.41 13.51 -27.89
C GLU A 77 -12.48 14.55 -27.50
N ALA A 78 -12.97 14.50 -26.26
CA ALA A 78 -13.93 15.49 -25.76
C ALA A 78 -13.32 16.90 -25.72
N ILE A 79 -12.05 17.01 -25.34
CA ILE A 79 -11.35 18.31 -25.38
C ILE A 79 -11.12 18.76 -26.83
N ALA A 80 -10.73 17.85 -27.73
CA ALA A 80 -10.53 18.16 -29.15
C ALA A 80 -11.82 18.64 -29.83
N ALA A 81 -12.99 18.16 -29.38
CA ALA A 81 -14.30 18.61 -29.83
C ALA A 81 -14.69 20.02 -29.36
N GLY A 82 -13.90 20.66 -28.49
CA GLY A 82 -14.12 22.06 -28.05
C GLY A 82 -15.11 22.25 -26.91
N ASP A 83 -15.75 21.18 -26.45
CA ASP A 83 -16.75 21.24 -25.36
C ASP A 83 -16.44 20.20 -24.27
N PRO A 84 -15.44 20.44 -23.41
CA PRO A 84 -15.10 19.52 -22.33
C PRO A 84 -16.15 19.61 -21.21
N LYS A 85 -17.15 18.73 -21.26
CA LYS A 85 -18.30 18.72 -20.32
C LYS A 85 -17.91 18.36 -18.90
N GLY A 86 -16.86 17.54 -18.72
CA GLY A 86 -16.44 17.08 -17.41
C GLY A 86 -15.89 18.20 -16.56
N VAL A 87 -14.98 18.99 -17.10
CA VAL A 87 -14.40 20.12 -16.37
C VAL A 87 -15.44 21.20 -16.07
N LYS A 88 -16.44 21.38 -16.94
CA LYS A 88 -17.59 22.27 -16.67
C LYS A 88 -18.42 21.76 -15.49
N ALA A 89 -18.67 20.45 -15.39
CA ALA A 89 -19.34 19.87 -14.24
C ALA A 89 -18.53 20.07 -12.94
N ALA A 90 -17.21 19.91 -13.00
CA ALA A 90 -16.32 20.16 -11.87
C ALA A 90 -16.37 21.63 -11.41
N ALA A 91 -16.39 22.57 -12.37
CA ALA A 91 -16.52 23.99 -12.10
C ALA A 91 -17.84 24.34 -11.39
N VAL A 92 -18.98 23.82 -11.86
CA VAL A 92 -20.29 24.03 -11.22
C VAL A 92 -20.27 23.52 -9.78
N ARG A 93 -19.76 22.30 -9.54
CA ARG A 93 -19.65 21.74 -8.18
C ARG A 93 -18.80 22.63 -7.27
N LYS A 94 -17.68 23.13 -7.78
CA LYS A 94 -16.74 23.90 -6.94
C LYS A 94 -17.12 25.34 -6.72
N LEU A 95 -17.79 26.00 -7.67
CA LEU A 95 -18.41 27.30 -7.45
C LEU A 95 -19.46 27.23 -6.34
N HIS A 96 -20.24 26.15 -6.28
CA HIS A 96 -21.16 25.91 -5.15
C HIS A 96 -20.40 25.69 -3.83
N HIS A 97 -19.33 24.89 -3.84
CA HIS A 97 -18.57 24.59 -2.62
C HIS A 97 -17.79 25.78 -2.04
N GLU A 98 -17.13 26.57 -2.89
CA GLU A 98 -16.24 27.67 -2.46
C GLU A 98 -17.00 28.98 -2.30
N LEU A 99 -17.85 29.33 -3.27
CA LEU A 99 -18.55 30.61 -3.31
C LEU A 99 -20.01 30.52 -2.87
N GLY A 100 -20.52 29.31 -2.57
CA GLY A 100 -21.90 29.10 -2.15
C GLY A 100 -22.92 29.40 -3.25
N ILE A 101 -22.50 29.43 -4.53
CA ILE A 101 -23.37 29.70 -5.67
C ILE A 101 -24.27 28.49 -5.90
N PRO A 102 -25.61 28.60 -5.73
CA PRO A 102 -26.52 27.48 -5.93
C PRO A 102 -26.36 26.88 -7.33
N ILE A 103 -26.28 25.56 -7.42
CA ILE A 103 -26.08 24.84 -8.69
C ILE A 103 -27.16 25.21 -9.73
N ALA A 104 -28.40 25.47 -9.28
CA ALA A 104 -29.51 25.85 -10.14
C ALA A 104 -29.37 27.25 -10.78
N GLU A 105 -28.51 28.12 -10.23
CA GLU A 105 -28.21 29.44 -10.80
C GLU A 105 -27.08 29.39 -11.85
N LEU A 106 -26.46 28.22 -12.05
CA LEU A 106 -25.39 28.01 -13.02
C LEU A 106 -25.80 27.05 -14.12
N ASP A 107 -25.84 27.55 -15.35
CA ASP A 107 -26.00 26.70 -16.54
C ASP A 107 -24.64 26.21 -17.04
N ALA A 108 -24.37 24.90 -16.89
CA ALA A 108 -23.14 24.27 -17.35
C ALA A 108 -22.84 24.50 -18.84
N SER A 109 -23.86 24.67 -19.69
CA SER A 109 -23.69 24.88 -21.14
C SER A 109 -23.13 26.27 -21.47
N ARG A 110 -23.32 27.26 -20.57
CA ARG A 110 -22.83 28.64 -20.72
C ARG A 110 -21.36 28.82 -20.35
N PHE A 111 -20.73 27.81 -19.75
CA PHE A 111 -19.28 27.84 -19.56
C PHE A 111 -18.59 27.74 -20.92
N LYS A 112 -17.73 28.70 -21.23
CA LYS A 112 -16.90 28.67 -22.43
C LYS A 112 -15.52 28.14 -22.06
N PHE A 113 -15.07 27.07 -22.73
CA PHE A 113 -13.70 26.58 -22.61
C PHE A 113 -12.79 27.37 -23.55
N LEU A 114 -11.67 27.89 -23.06
CA LEU A 114 -10.76 28.73 -23.83
C LEU A 114 -9.49 27.94 -24.20
N THR A 115 -8.73 27.49 -23.21
CA THR A 115 -7.46 26.79 -23.47
C THR A 115 -7.00 26.01 -22.24
N ARG A 116 -5.85 25.34 -22.35
CA ARG A 116 -5.13 24.70 -21.25
C ARG A 116 -3.75 25.31 -21.06
N MET A 117 -3.38 25.56 -19.82
CA MET A 117 -2.00 25.91 -19.47
C MET A 117 -1.36 24.87 -18.57
N HIS A 118 -0.05 24.65 -18.72
CA HIS A 118 0.76 23.81 -17.86
C HIS A 118 1.75 24.70 -17.12
N TYR A 119 1.65 24.72 -15.80
CA TYR A 119 2.50 25.51 -14.93
C TYR A 119 2.90 24.72 -13.67
N TRP A 120 3.87 25.24 -12.94
CA TRP A 120 4.20 24.75 -11.59
C TRP A 120 4.63 25.92 -10.71
N GLY A 121 4.44 25.81 -9.39
CA GLY A 121 4.91 26.81 -8.43
C GLY A 121 4.92 26.27 -7.00
N VAL A 122 5.98 26.62 -6.25
CA VAL A 122 6.17 26.25 -4.85
C VAL A 122 5.62 27.34 -3.94
N ASP A 123 4.96 26.96 -2.85
CA ASP A 123 4.49 27.90 -1.83
C ASP A 123 5.60 28.26 -0.83
N VAL A 124 6.63 28.92 -1.36
CA VAL A 124 7.80 29.38 -0.60
C VAL A 124 7.41 30.43 0.44
N LYS A 125 6.41 31.26 0.14
CA LYS A 125 5.96 32.32 1.03
C LYS A 125 5.41 31.77 2.34
N THR A 126 4.64 30.69 2.29
CA THR A 126 4.00 30.10 3.48
C THR A 126 4.92 29.12 4.19
N HIS A 127 5.68 28.31 3.44
CA HIS A 127 6.42 27.17 3.99
C HIS A 127 7.95 27.34 3.97
N GLY A 128 8.45 28.48 3.49
CA GLY A 128 9.89 28.78 3.43
C GLY A 128 10.61 28.18 2.21
N PRO A 129 11.93 28.36 2.10
CA PRO A 129 12.71 27.97 0.92
C PRO A 129 12.72 26.47 0.63
N ASP A 130 12.54 25.63 1.66
CA ASP A 130 12.45 24.16 1.55
C ASP A 130 10.99 23.65 1.54
N ALA A 131 10.04 24.52 1.15
CA ALA A 131 8.62 24.22 1.08
C ALA A 131 8.32 22.85 0.45
N LEU A 132 7.54 22.05 1.17
CA LEU A 132 7.04 20.74 0.73
C LEU A 132 5.79 20.86 -0.12
N TRP A 133 5.21 22.04 -0.23
CA TRP A 133 3.88 22.28 -0.79
C TRP A 133 3.96 23.20 -2.00
N GLY A 134 3.22 22.86 -3.04
CA GLY A 134 3.11 23.65 -4.26
C GLY A 134 2.06 23.07 -5.21
N GLU A 135 2.05 23.54 -6.44
CA GLU A 135 1.16 23.10 -7.50
C GLU A 135 1.96 22.79 -8.78
N HIS A 136 1.52 21.79 -9.53
CA HIS A 136 2.07 21.44 -10.84
C HIS A 136 0.96 20.83 -11.68
N GLU A 137 0.41 21.65 -12.57
CA GLU A 137 -0.95 21.43 -13.06
C GLU A 137 -1.07 21.67 -14.56
N ILE A 138 -1.93 20.90 -15.20
CA ILE A 138 -2.58 21.24 -16.47
C ILE A 138 -3.94 21.84 -16.14
N ASP A 139 -4.00 23.16 -16.19
CA ASP A 139 -5.16 23.97 -15.84
C ASP A 139 -6.03 24.26 -17.06
N HIS A 140 -7.33 23.94 -16.97
CA HIS A 140 -8.33 24.20 -18.00
C HIS A 140 -9.06 25.52 -17.69
N ILE A 141 -8.97 26.48 -18.61
CA ILE A 141 -9.49 27.82 -18.36
C ILE A 141 -10.90 27.95 -18.93
N LEU A 142 -11.84 28.34 -18.06
CA LEU A 142 -13.26 28.50 -18.36
C LEU A 142 -13.71 29.95 -18.12
N LEU A 143 -14.49 30.51 -19.06
CA LEU A 143 -15.20 31.77 -18.88
C LEU A 143 -16.67 31.52 -18.58
N TYR A 144 -17.25 32.38 -17.75
CA TYR A 144 -18.69 32.47 -17.53
C TYR A 144 -19.08 33.94 -17.44
N ARG A 145 -20.19 34.37 -18.05
CA ARG A 145 -20.69 35.74 -17.91
C ARG A 145 -22.18 35.77 -17.65
N LEU A 146 -22.58 36.63 -16.71
CA LEU A 146 -23.98 36.90 -16.39
C LEU A 146 -24.63 37.72 -17.49
N ASN A 147 -25.88 37.37 -17.80
CA ASN A 147 -26.71 38.16 -18.69
C ASN A 147 -27.13 39.47 -18.00
N PRO A 148 -27.47 40.53 -18.75
CA PRO A 148 -28.02 41.75 -18.17
C PRO A 148 -29.23 41.45 -17.26
N GLY A 149 -29.15 41.90 -16.00
CA GLY A 149 -30.18 41.67 -14.99
C GLY A 149 -30.10 40.35 -14.22
N GLU A 150 -29.23 39.42 -14.64
CA GLU A 150 -28.94 38.19 -13.90
C GLU A 150 -28.05 38.48 -12.69
N LYS A 151 -28.37 37.87 -11.55
CA LYS A 151 -27.58 37.98 -10.32
C LYS A 151 -27.34 36.59 -9.77
N LEU A 152 -26.13 36.36 -9.24
CA LEU A 152 -25.80 35.14 -8.52
C LEU A 152 -25.81 35.37 -7.02
N THR A 153 -26.33 34.39 -6.29
CA THR A 153 -26.18 34.28 -4.85
C THR A 153 -24.74 33.87 -4.53
N VAL A 154 -23.96 34.76 -3.91
CA VAL A 154 -22.61 34.45 -3.44
C VAL A 154 -22.61 34.40 -1.91
N LYS A 155 -22.41 33.21 -1.36
CA LYS A 155 -22.28 32.94 0.09
C LYS A 155 -21.00 32.15 0.32
N ALA A 156 -19.89 32.86 0.24
CA ALA A 156 -18.55 32.27 0.29
C ALA A 156 -18.35 31.41 1.54
N ASN A 157 -17.81 30.21 1.35
CA ASN A 157 -17.46 29.30 2.45
C ASN A 157 -16.21 29.85 3.15
N PRO A 158 -16.27 30.21 4.45
CA PRO A 158 -15.14 30.82 5.15
C PRO A 158 -13.90 29.90 5.27
N GLU A 159 -14.06 28.58 5.13
CA GLU A 159 -12.94 27.63 5.12
C GLU A 159 -12.21 27.59 3.76
N GLU A 160 -12.83 28.10 2.71
CA GLU A 160 -12.28 28.13 1.35
C GLU A 160 -11.88 29.56 0.93
N VAL A 161 -12.69 30.54 1.31
CA VAL A 161 -12.64 31.91 0.82
C VAL A 161 -12.71 32.90 1.98
N LYS A 162 -11.67 33.73 2.09
CA LYS A 162 -11.58 34.79 3.10
C LYS A 162 -12.35 36.05 2.69
N ALA A 163 -12.29 36.41 1.41
CA ALA A 163 -12.91 37.61 0.88
C ALA A 163 -13.22 37.45 -0.61
N THR A 164 -14.19 38.22 -1.12
CA THR A 164 -14.49 38.31 -2.55
C THR A 164 -14.60 39.77 -2.97
N ARG A 165 -14.34 40.05 -4.25
CA ARG A 165 -14.59 41.38 -4.83
C ARG A 165 -14.77 41.31 -6.34
N TRP A 166 -15.53 42.25 -6.87
CA TRP A 166 -15.69 42.47 -8.31
C TRP A 166 -14.77 43.59 -8.75
N LEU A 167 -13.91 43.34 -9.74
CA LEU A 167 -13.03 44.37 -10.31
C LEU A 167 -13.27 44.51 -11.81
N SER A 168 -13.31 45.75 -12.29
CA SER A 168 -13.14 46.06 -13.72
C SER A 168 -11.71 45.75 -14.16
N ARG A 169 -11.51 45.72 -15.48
CA ARG A 169 -10.19 45.48 -16.09
C ARG A 169 -9.12 46.45 -15.60
N GLU A 170 -9.44 47.74 -15.50
CA GLU A 170 -8.48 48.77 -15.06
C GLU A 170 -8.21 48.69 -13.55
N GLU A 171 -9.22 48.38 -12.74
CA GLU A 171 -9.05 48.14 -11.31
C GLU A 171 -8.18 46.90 -11.04
N LEU A 172 -8.33 45.83 -11.82
CA LEU A 172 -7.48 44.65 -11.71
C LEU A 172 -6.03 44.99 -12.04
N LYS A 173 -5.75 45.71 -13.14
CA LYS A 173 -4.38 46.14 -13.48
C LYS A 173 -3.76 46.98 -12.34
N LYS A 174 -4.54 47.87 -11.74
CA LYS A 174 -4.11 48.67 -10.58
C LYS A 174 -3.84 47.78 -9.35
N ALA A 175 -4.70 46.81 -9.06
CA ALA A 175 -4.53 45.92 -7.92
C ALA A 175 -3.31 44.99 -8.10
N MET A 176 -3.07 44.48 -9.31
CA MET A 176 -1.92 43.61 -9.61
C MET A 176 -0.57 44.35 -9.68
N SER A 177 -0.59 45.68 -9.81
CA SER A 177 0.61 46.53 -9.74
C SER A 177 0.89 47.06 -8.33
N GLY A 178 -0.01 46.82 -7.36
CA GLY A 178 0.19 47.17 -5.96
C GLY A 178 0.90 46.07 -5.16
N ASP A 179 0.83 46.19 -3.83
CA ASP A 179 1.53 45.28 -2.89
C ASP A 179 0.73 44.00 -2.56
N GLU A 180 -0.43 43.80 -3.19
CA GLU A 180 -1.24 42.61 -2.97
C GLU A 180 -0.55 41.35 -3.50
N CYS A 181 -0.73 40.23 -2.81
CA CYS A 181 -0.15 38.95 -3.20
C CYS A 181 -1.13 38.14 -4.06
N TRP A 182 -0.62 37.65 -5.18
CA TRP A 182 -1.42 36.97 -6.20
C TRP A 182 -0.90 35.56 -6.44
N SER A 183 -1.82 34.65 -6.75
CA SER A 183 -1.46 33.27 -7.05
C SER A 183 -0.61 33.12 -8.32
N PRO A 184 0.32 32.14 -8.34
CA PRO A 184 1.21 31.95 -9.49
C PRO A 184 0.43 31.70 -10.78
N TRP A 185 -0.61 30.87 -10.72
CA TRP A 185 -1.46 30.57 -11.88
C TRP A 185 -2.24 31.79 -12.37
N PHE A 186 -2.78 32.60 -11.47
CA PHE A 186 -3.56 33.77 -11.88
C PHE A 186 -2.69 34.87 -12.46
N ARG A 187 -1.45 35.03 -11.97
CA ARG A 187 -0.46 35.92 -12.62
C ARG A 187 -0.19 35.52 -14.06
N ILE A 188 -0.05 34.22 -14.33
CA ILE A 188 0.12 33.69 -15.69
C ILE A 188 -1.14 33.96 -16.52
N ILE A 189 -2.33 33.64 -16.00
CA ILE A 189 -3.61 33.88 -16.70
C ILE A 189 -3.77 35.36 -17.05
N ALA A 190 -3.57 36.24 -16.07
CA ALA A 190 -3.69 37.68 -16.22
C ALA A 190 -2.72 38.24 -17.27
N GLY A 191 -1.44 37.85 -17.17
CA GLY A 191 -0.37 38.38 -18.00
C GLY A 191 -0.30 37.80 -19.42
N LYS A 192 -0.84 36.60 -19.66
CA LYS A 192 -0.74 35.91 -20.96
C LYS A 192 -2.03 35.89 -21.75
N PHE A 193 -3.19 35.89 -21.09
CA PHE A 193 -4.47 35.58 -21.74
C PHE A 193 -5.58 36.57 -21.44
N LEU A 194 -5.78 36.87 -20.16
CA LEU A 194 -7.00 37.52 -19.67
C LEU A 194 -7.22 38.90 -20.27
N ASP A 195 -6.17 39.72 -20.37
CA ASP A 195 -6.32 41.08 -20.90
C ASP A 195 -6.84 41.09 -22.34
N THR A 196 -6.40 40.13 -23.16
CA THR A 196 -6.87 39.95 -24.54
C THR A 196 -8.33 39.50 -24.57
N TRP A 197 -8.71 38.50 -23.78
CA TRP A 197 -10.08 38.02 -23.75
C TRP A 197 -11.06 39.06 -23.18
N TRP A 198 -10.61 39.87 -22.22
CA TRP A 198 -11.43 40.89 -21.58
C TRP A 198 -11.65 42.11 -22.49
N GLN A 199 -10.69 42.44 -23.37
CA GLN A 199 -10.87 43.46 -24.40
C GLN A 199 -12.04 43.13 -25.34
N ASP A 200 -12.11 41.86 -25.79
CA ASP A 200 -13.10 41.36 -26.73
C ASP A 200 -14.04 40.33 -26.06
N LEU A 201 -14.57 40.64 -24.87
CA LEU A 201 -15.26 39.65 -24.02
C LEU A 201 -16.51 39.05 -24.68
N ASP A 202 -17.25 39.84 -25.47
CA ASP A 202 -18.39 39.32 -26.24
C ASP A 202 -17.97 38.22 -27.21
N ASP A 203 -16.88 38.42 -27.93
CA ASP A 203 -16.34 37.48 -28.90
C ASP A 203 -15.72 36.26 -28.19
N ALA A 204 -15.01 36.48 -27.08
CA ALA A 204 -14.47 35.41 -26.23
C ALA A 204 -15.53 34.45 -25.69
N ILE A 205 -16.76 34.92 -25.49
CA ILE A 205 -17.87 34.10 -24.97
C ILE A 205 -18.69 33.49 -26.11
N THR A 206 -18.98 34.26 -27.16
CA THR A 206 -19.96 33.89 -28.18
C THR A 206 -19.38 33.14 -29.37
N THR A 207 -18.07 33.24 -29.62
CA THR A 207 -17.41 32.60 -30.76
C THR A 207 -16.26 31.69 -30.33
N ASP A 208 -15.71 30.91 -31.25
CA ASP A 208 -14.56 30.04 -31.00
C ASP A 208 -13.21 30.71 -31.31
N ARG A 209 -13.18 32.03 -31.55
CA ARG A 209 -11.96 32.75 -31.98
C ARG A 209 -10.77 32.54 -31.03
N PHE A 210 -11.04 32.48 -29.73
CA PHE A 210 -10.02 32.35 -28.68
C PHE A 210 -9.88 30.91 -28.14
N VAL A 211 -10.58 29.95 -28.73
CA VAL A 211 -10.56 28.55 -28.28
C VAL A 211 -9.36 27.83 -28.88
N ASP A 212 -8.46 27.31 -28.04
CA ASP A 212 -7.37 26.41 -28.42
C ASP A 212 -7.54 25.03 -27.78
N THR A 213 -8.09 24.09 -28.55
CA THR A 213 -8.25 22.68 -28.15
C THR A 213 -6.99 21.84 -28.41
N SER A 214 -6.05 22.38 -29.18
CA SER A 214 -4.94 21.63 -29.76
C SER A 214 -3.67 21.72 -28.93
N SER A 215 -3.43 22.85 -28.26
CA SER A 215 -2.21 23.12 -27.50
C SER A 215 -2.41 22.99 -26.00
N ILE A 216 -1.27 22.86 -25.29
CA ILE A 216 -1.15 23.09 -23.85
C ILE A 216 -0.04 24.13 -23.71
N HIS A 217 -0.38 25.34 -23.28
CA HIS A 217 0.57 26.45 -23.17
C HIS A 217 1.41 26.28 -21.90
N ARG A 218 2.73 26.23 -22.05
CA ARG A 218 3.66 25.92 -20.95
C ARG A 218 4.33 27.19 -20.45
N PHE A 219 4.32 27.39 -19.14
CA PHE A 219 4.88 28.55 -18.49
C PHE A 219 5.59 28.17 -17.20
N ASP A 220 6.84 28.61 -17.05
CA ASP A 220 7.44 28.70 -15.72
C ASP A 220 6.84 29.87 -14.94
N THR A 221 6.79 29.75 -13.62
CA THR A 221 6.33 30.81 -12.72
C THR A 221 7.43 31.84 -12.44
N ASP A 222 7.08 32.94 -11.77
CA ASP A 222 8.08 33.90 -11.30
C ASP A 222 9.08 33.22 -10.34
N LYS A 223 10.32 33.70 -10.30
CA LYS A 223 11.41 33.10 -9.51
C LYS A 223 11.09 32.92 -8.02
N GLU A 224 10.18 33.73 -7.46
CA GLU A 224 9.74 33.61 -6.07
C GLU A 224 8.97 32.31 -5.78
N PHE A 225 8.46 31.63 -6.82
CA PHE A 225 7.77 30.34 -6.72
C PHE A 225 8.68 29.16 -7.09
N HIS A 226 9.99 29.38 -7.26
CA HIS A 226 10.97 28.33 -7.53
C HIS A 226 11.60 27.79 -6.24
N GLY A 227 12.23 26.60 -6.30
CA GLY A 227 12.91 25.98 -5.16
C GLY A 227 12.09 24.88 -4.49
N GLY A 228 11.87 25.01 -3.17
CA GLY A 228 11.20 24.00 -2.35
C GLY A 228 12.08 22.79 -2.03
N ALA A 229 11.50 21.80 -1.37
CA ALA A 229 12.17 20.53 -1.06
C ALA A 229 12.69 19.80 -2.30
N GLY A 230 12.10 20.09 -3.47
CA GLY A 230 12.52 19.61 -4.76
C GLY A 230 13.67 20.38 -5.44
N LYS A 231 14.02 21.58 -4.93
CA LYS A 231 14.96 22.52 -5.57
C LYS A 231 14.65 22.77 -7.05
N ALA A 232 13.37 22.87 -7.40
CA ALA A 232 12.97 23.04 -8.79
C ALA A 232 13.39 24.40 -9.35
N GLY A 233 13.93 24.37 -10.57
CA GLY A 233 14.21 25.55 -11.38
C GLY A 233 13.36 25.58 -12.66
N PRO A 234 13.56 26.61 -13.52
CA PRO A 234 12.81 26.76 -14.76
C PRO A 234 12.99 25.54 -15.68
N HIS A 235 11.93 25.17 -16.41
CA HIS A 235 11.91 24.00 -17.30
C HIS A 235 10.85 24.13 -18.39
N LEU A 236 9.64 24.58 -18.04
CA LEU A 236 8.50 24.55 -18.96
C LEU A 236 8.67 25.52 -20.14
N ASP A 237 9.32 26.67 -19.94
CA ASP A 237 9.61 27.62 -21.03
C ASP A 237 10.60 27.05 -22.04
N ALA A 238 11.57 26.25 -21.58
CA ALA A 238 12.52 25.57 -22.46
C ALA A 238 11.80 24.49 -23.29
N VAL A 239 10.94 23.70 -22.65
CA VAL A 239 10.09 22.72 -23.33
C VAL A 239 9.20 23.39 -24.37
N ALA A 240 8.58 24.54 -24.05
CA ALA A 240 7.75 25.28 -24.99
C ALA A 240 8.52 25.75 -26.24
N LYS A 241 9.73 26.28 -26.07
CA LYS A 241 10.60 26.70 -27.18
C LYS A 241 10.98 25.53 -28.08
N LEU A 242 11.31 24.38 -27.48
CA LEU A 242 11.63 23.16 -28.21
C LEU A 242 10.42 22.62 -28.99
N GLU A 243 9.23 22.62 -28.39
CA GLU A 243 8.00 22.22 -29.07
C GLU A 243 7.62 23.15 -30.22
N ALA A 244 7.86 24.46 -30.07
CA ALA A 244 7.65 25.45 -31.12
C ALA A 244 8.62 25.26 -32.29
N ALA A 245 9.92 25.09 -32.01
CA ALA A 245 10.93 24.78 -33.04
C ALA A 245 10.64 23.44 -33.74
N ALA A 246 10.08 22.47 -33.03
CA ALA A 246 9.72 21.18 -33.60
C ALA A 246 8.43 21.23 -34.45
N LYS A 247 7.55 22.22 -34.29
CA LYS A 247 6.41 22.45 -35.20
C LYS A 247 6.86 22.79 -36.62
N GLU A 248 8.04 23.39 -36.78
CA GLU A 248 8.63 23.72 -38.09
C GLU A 248 9.37 22.53 -38.74
N GLY A 249 9.59 21.42 -38.00
CA GLY A 249 10.51 20.34 -38.39
C GLY A 249 9.91 18.92 -38.56
N GLY A 250 8.59 18.75 -38.55
CA GLY A 250 7.92 17.45 -38.73
C GLY A 250 7.88 16.54 -37.48
N GLU A 251 6.91 15.61 -37.46
CA GLU A 251 6.47 14.85 -36.28
C GLU A 251 7.53 13.90 -35.66
N ALA A 252 8.47 13.40 -36.46
CA ALA A 252 9.58 12.57 -35.99
C ALA A 252 10.62 13.36 -35.19
N LYS A 253 10.87 14.62 -35.58
CA LYS A 253 11.78 15.53 -34.87
C LYS A 253 11.18 15.97 -33.52
N ARG A 254 9.85 16.12 -33.46
CA ARG A 254 9.07 16.38 -32.24
C ARG A 254 9.26 15.32 -31.14
N ARG A 255 9.09 14.04 -31.47
CA ARG A 255 9.25 12.96 -30.46
C ARG A 255 10.68 12.88 -29.95
N LYS A 256 11.66 13.04 -30.84
CA LYS A 256 13.08 12.94 -30.51
C LYS A 256 13.54 14.09 -29.60
N VAL A 257 13.16 15.33 -29.88
CA VAL A 257 13.59 16.51 -29.10
C VAL A 257 12.92 16.57 -27.72
N VAL A 258 11.63 16.22 -27.60
CA VAL A 258 10.95 16.16 -26.30
C VAL A 258 11.53 15.04 -25.44
N LEU A 259 11.78 13.86 -26.04
CA LEU A 259 12.46 12.77 -25.34
C LEU A 259 13.88 13.15 -24.96
N GLU A 260 14.66 13.83 -25.81
CA GLU A 260 16.03 14.26 -25.51
C GLU A 260 16.09 15.31 -24.40
N ALA A 261 15.14 16.26 -24.34
CA ALA A 261 15.04 17.22 -23.23
C ALA A 261 14.57 16.56 -21.91
N GLU A 262 13.76 15.50 -21.97
CA GLU A 262 13.42 14.64 -20.83
C GLU A 262 14.54 13.65 -20.47
N HIS A 263 15.50 13.42 -21.39
CA HIS A 263 16.59 12.45 -21.27
C HIS A 263 17.92 13.08 -20.84
N GLU A 264 18.13 14.39 -21.03
CA GLU A 264 19.30 15.09 -20.49
C GLU A 264 19.32 15.13 -18.94
N ASP A 265 18.17 14.95 -18.28
CA ASP A 265 18.11 14.71 -16.82
C ASP A 265 18.42 13.25 -16.43
N ARG A 266 18.47 12.34 -17.42
CA ARG A 266 18.76 10.90 -17.27
C ARG A 266 20.18 10.49 -17.72
N ILE A 267 20.92 11.36 -18.41
CA ILE A 267 22.31 11.09 -18.83
C ILE A 267 23.29 11.88 -17.96
N LEU A 268 23.48 11.41 -16.74
CA LEU A 268 24.75 11.46 -16.03
C LEU A 268 24.82 10.18 -15.17
N GLY A 269 25.10 9.03 -15.80
CA GLY A 269 25.31 7.78 -15.04
C GLY A 269 25.15 6.42 -15.73
N TYR A 270 25.54 6.28 -17.01
CA TYR A 270 26.10 5.07 -17.65
C TYR A 270 25.48 3.65 -17.49
N VAL A 271 24.87 3.21 -18.60
CA VAL A 271 25.03 1.94 -19.38
C VAL A 271 25.91 0.80 -18.81
N GLY A 272 25.33 -0.42 -18.75
CA GLY A 272 26.06 -1.70 -18.78
C GLY A 272 25.15 -2.93 -18.94
N ARG A 273 25.00 -3.46 -20.17
CA ARG A 273 24.37 -4.76 -20.46
C ARG A 273 25.36 -5.92 -20.24
N GLY A 274 24.94 -6.97 -19.55
CA GLY A 274 25.64 -8.26 -19.49
C GLY A 274 24.68 -9.44 -19.60
N LYS A 275 24.82 -10.25 -20.67
CA LYS A 275 24.17 -11.55 -20.86
C LYS A 275 25.03 -12.67 -20.23
N SER A 276 24.41 -13.67 -19.62
CA SER A 276 24.97 -15.04 -19.45
C SER A 276 23.89 -15.99 -18.93
N GLN A 277 23.36 -16.90 -19.75
CA GLN A 277 23.67 -18.34 -19.83
C GLN A 277 23.27 -19.17 -18.58
N MET A 278 22.19 -19.95 -18.73
CA MET A 278 21.76 -21.00 -17.82
C MET A 278 22.51 -22.30 -18.10
N SER A 279 22.89 -23.03 -17.05
CA SER A 279 23.19 -24.46 -17.11
C SER A 279 22.29 -25.21 -16.12
N ALA A 280 21.76 -26.35 -16.58
CA ALA A 280 20.87 -27.22 -15.84
C ALA A 280 21.66 -28.28 -15.05
N SER A 281 21.19 -28.63 -13.86
CA SER A 281 21.41 -29.95 -13.27
C SER A 281 20.26 -30.33 -12.33
N SER A 282 20.00 -31.63 -12.30
CA SER A 282 18.73 -32.29 -12.00
C SER A 282 18.68 -32.96 -10.62
N ALA A 283 17.43 -33.09 -10.14
CA ALA A 283 16.84 -34.20 -9.37
C ALA A 283 17.10 -34.29 -7.84
N GLY A 284 16.01 -34.06 -7.10
CA GLY A 284 15.82 -34.49 -5.70
C GLY A 284 14.45 -34.02 -5.19
N GLY A 285 13.50 -34.95 -5.01
CA GLY A 285 12.09 -34.67 -4.74
C GLY A 285 11.84 -33.76 -3.54
N ALA A 286 11.17 -32.64 -3.77
CA ALA A 286 10.74 -31.69 -2.76
C ALA A 286 9.20 -31.62 -2.72
N LYS A 287 8.62 -31.77 -1.52
CA LYS A 287 7.21 -31.46 -1.28
C LYS A 287 7.03 -29.94 -1.33
N GLN A 288 6.14 -29.48 -2.21
CA GLN A 288 6.07 -28.10 -2.69
C GLN A 288 5.14 -27.19 -1.88
N GLY A 289 5.71 -26.03 -1.54
CA GLY A 289 5.14 -24.70 -1.80
C GLY A 289 6.35 -23.77 -1.75
N GLY A 290 6.73 -23.10 -2.84
CA GLY A 290 7.85 -22.11 -2.94
C GLY A 290 9.28 -22.54 -2.55
N TYR A 291 9.48 -23.15 -1.38
CA TYR A 291 10.74 -23.39 -0.65
C TYR A 291 11.78 -24.32 -1.30
N GLY A 292 11.64 -24.69 -2.57
CA GLY A 292 12.50 -25.67 -3.23
C GLY A 292 13.74 -25.09 -3.91
N LYS A 293 13.73 -23.79 -4.25
CA LYS A 293 14.76 -23.17 -5.10
C LYS A 293 15.89 -22.50 -4.32
N VAL A 294 15.68 -22.21 -3.03
CA VAL A 294 16.66 -21.52 -2.15
C VAL A 294 16.84 -22.26 -0.81
N PRO A 295 18.02 -22.18 -0.17
CA PRO A 295 18.25 -22.82 1.13
C PRO A 295 17.28 -22.34 2.22
N THR A 296 16.85 -23.24 3.10
CA THR A 296 16.12 -22.84 4.33
C THR A 296 17.10 -22.80 5.51
N HIS A 297 17.18 -21.65 6.18
CA HIS A 297 17.98 -21.45 7.40
C HIS A 297 17.14 -21.78 8.63
N GLY A 298 17.43 -22.91 9.27
CA GLY A 298 16.78 -23.35 10.51
C GLY A 298 17.79 -23.93 11.50
N THR A 299 17.38 -24.08 12.75
CA THR A 299 18.26 -24.62 13.81
C THR A 299 18.37 -26.15 13.71
N ALA A 300 19.54 -26.71 13.99
CA ALA A 300 19.78 -28.14 14.01
C ALA A 300 18.82 -28.87 14.98
N LYS A 301 18.45 -30.12 14.66
CA LYS A 301 17.50 -30.91 15.49
C LYS A 301 18.01 -31.12 16.92
N LEU A 302 19.31 -31.32 17.10
CA LEU A 302 19.93 -31.52 18.41
C LEU A 302 19.79 -30.28 19.30
N ASP A 303 20.07 -29.09 18.76
CA ASP A 303 19.90 -27.82 19.48
C ASP A 303 18.45 -27.55 19.89
N GLN A 304 17.48 -28.03 19.12
CA GLN A 304 16.06 -27.94 19.47
C GLN A 304 15.69 -28.86 20.65
N LEU A 305 16.31 -30.04 20.74
CA LEU A 305 16.10 -30.97 21.86
C LEU A 305 16.74 -30.47 23.16
N MET A 306 17.80 -29.67 23.07
CA MET A 306 18.47 -29.04 24.21
C MET A 306 17.70 -27.86 24.82
N ARG A 307 16.44 -27.63 24.42
CA ARG A 307 15.55 -26.58 24.93
C ARG A 307 14.34 -27.18 25.65
N PRO A 308 14.46 -27.55 26.95
CA PRO A 308 13.45 -28.32 27.66
C PRO A 308 12.05 -27.70 27.63
N LEU A 309 11.95 -26.37 27.78
CA LEU A 309 10.66 -25.66 27.75
C LEU A 309 9.96 -25.73 26.38
N GLU A 310 10.73 -25.74 25.29
CA GLU A 310 10.20 -25.89 23.93
C GLU A 310 9.73 -27.33 23.68
N VAL A 311 10.47 -28.31 24.18
CA VAL A 311 10.07 -29.73 24.13
C VAL A 311 8.80 -29.97 24.94
N CYS A 312 8.71 -29.44 26.16
CA CYS A 312 7.51 -29.53 27.01
C CYS A 312 6.29 -28.91 26.34
N ALA A 313 6.42 -27.77 25.67
CA ALA A 313 5.32 -27.17 24.91
C ALA A 313 4.88 -28.04 23.74
N GLY A 314 5.84 -28.63 23.00
CA GLY A 314 5.55 -29.59 21.93
C GLY A 314 4.82 -30.84 22.43
N LEU A 315 5.21 -31.36 23.60
CA LEU A 315 4.51 -32.47 24.25
C LEU A 315 3.11 -32.07 24.72
N ARG A 316 2.95 -30.88 25.34
CA ARG A 316 1.65 -30.35 25.75
C ARG A 316 0.69 -30.30 24.56
N LEU A 317 1.11 -29.74 23.42
CA LEU A 317 0.28 -29.69 22.21
C LEU A 317 -0.16 -31.08 21.72
N LYS A 318 0.73 -32.08 21.79
CA LYS A 318 0.40 -33.45 21.38
C LYS A 318 -0.52 -34.18 22.37
N CYS A 319 -0.32 -34.00 23.66
CA CYS A 319 -0.99 -34.79 24.70
C CYS A 319 -2.33 -34.22 25.16
N THR A 320 -2.57 -32.92 24.98
CA THR A 320 -3.76 -32.25 25.53
C THR A 320 -4.88 -32.01 24.51
N GLY A 321 -4.69 -32.41 23.25
CA GLY A 321 -5.68 -32.17 22.20
C GLY A 321 -5.89 -30.67 21.87
N LEU A 322 -4.98 -29.78 22.27
CA LEU A 322 -5.08 -28.33 22.01
C LEU A 322 -5.20 -27.97 20.52
N LEU A 323 -4.81 -28.88 19.62
CA LEU A 323 -4.95 -28.75 18.16
C LEU A 323 -5.90 -29.81 17.58
N GLU A 324 -6.91 -30.22 18.36
CA GLU A 324 -7.90 -31.20 17.89
C GLU A 324 -8.67 -30.69 16.66
N ASN A 325 -8.91 -31.59 15.70
CA ASN A 325 -9.60 -31.24 14.47
C ASN A 325 -11.12 -31.23 14.69
N ASN A 326 -11.74 -30.05 14.73
CA ASN A 326 -13.19 -29.90 14.88
C ASN A 326 -13.99 -30.35 13.63
N MET A 327 -13.33 -30.64 12.51
CA MET A 327 -13.96 -31.21 11.30
C MET A 327 -13.89 -32.75 11.26
N LYS A 328 -13.26 -33.42 12.23
CA LYS A 328 -12.99 -34.88 12.20
C LYS A 328 -14.23 -35.78 12.07
N ASN A 329 -15.41 -35.29 12.47
CA ASN A 329 -16.66 -36.06 12.46
C ASN A 329 -17.55 -35.74 11.24
N ILE A 330 -17.10 -34.88 10.32
CA ILE A 330 -17.87 -34.54 9.12
C ILE A 330 -17.77 -35.69 8.12
N THR A 331 -18.92 -36.19 7.66
CA THR A 331 -19.02 -37.33 6.73
C THR A 331 -19.25 -36.92 5.27
N ASP A 332 -19.54 -35.66 5.01
CA ASP A 332 -19.74 -35.16 3.64
C ASP A 332 -18.44 -35.31 2.82
N PRO A 333 -18.49 -35.96 1.64
CA PRO A 333 -17.29 -36.26 0.86
C PRO A 333 -16.63 -35.01 0.26
N ASP A 334 -17.41 -33.98 -0.09
CA ASP A 334 -16.88 -32.74 -0.66
C ASP A 334 -16.22 -31.89 0.43
N VAL A 335 -16.83 -31.83 1.63
CA VAL A 335 -16.22 -31.14 2.79
C VAL A 335 -14.94 -31.86 3.24
N LYS A 336 -14.94 -33.19 3.24
CA LYS A 336 -13.75 -33.98 3.55
C LYS A 336 -12.62 -33.73 2.55
N PHE A 337 -12.94 -33.67 1.26
CA PHE A 337 -11.98 -33.28 0.25
C PHE A 337 -11.39 -31.90 0.56
N CYS A 338 -12.22 -30.93 0.93
CA CYS A 338 -11.77 -29.58 1.29
C CYS A 338 -10.86 -29.59 2.53
N ASP A 339 -11.20 -30.32 3.60
CA ASP A 339 -10.33 -30.43 4.80
C ASP A 339 -8.99 -31.12 4.48
N ASP A 340 -9.01 -32.18 3.66
CA ASP A 340 -7.81 -32.88 3.23
C ASP A 340 -6.90 -31.95 2.41
N PHE A 341 -7.48 -31.19 1.47
CA PHE A 341 -6.74 -30.21 0.68
C PHE A 341 -6.24 -29.05 1.50
N LEU A 342 -7.02 -28.57 2.47
CA LEU A 342 -6.55 -27.57 3.42
C LEU A 342 -5.27 -28.05 4.11
N GLY A 343 -5.22 -29.31 4.56
CA GLY A 343 -4.01 -29.88 5.16
C GLY A 343 -2.80 -29.98 4.21
N LYS A 344 -3.04 -30.14 2.90
CA LYS A 344 -2.00 -30.24 1.87
C LYS A 344 -1.44 -28.88 1.48
N VAL A 345 -2.32 -27.91 1.20
CA VAL A 345 -1.96 -26.56 0.71
C VAL A 345 -1.79 -25.52 1.83
N SER A 346 -2.06 -25.90 3.08
CA SER A 346 -1.94 -25.02 4.25
C SER A 346 -1.24 -25.73 5.40
N ARG A 347 0.08 -25.54 5.52
CA ARG A 347 0.93 -26.25 6.49
C ARG A 347 0.47 -26.06 7.95
N SER A 348 0.95 -25.00 8.61
CA SER A 348 0.66 -24.71 10.01
C SER A 348 -0.73 -24.11 10.20
N PHE A 349 -1.26 -23.45 9.16
CA PHE A 349 -2.51 -22.71 9.26
C PHE A 349 -3.76 -23.61 9.19
N ALA A 350 -3.69 -24.79 8.54
CA ALA A 350 -4.74 -25.81 8.63
C ALA A 350 -5.04 -26.22 10.08
N ALA A 351 -4.01 -26.42 10.89
CA ALA A 351 -4.18 -26.76 12.32
C ALA A 351 -4.82 -25.63 13.12
N VAL A 352 -4.71 -24.38 12.68
CA VAL A 352 -5.31 -23.21 13.31
C VAL A 352 -6.77 -23.05 12.90
N ILE A 353 -7.09 -23.22 11.62
CA ILE A 353 -8.47 -23.20 11.10
C ILE A 353 -9.31 -24.28 11.79
N ARG A 354 -8.78 -25.49 11.92
CA ARG A 354 -9.45 -26.65 12.53
C ARG A 354 -9.85 -26.49 14.00
N GLN A 355 -9.39 -25.45 14.68
CA GLN A 355 -9.75 -25.14 16.08
C GLN A 355 -10.97 -24.21 16.22
N LEU A 356 -11.48 -23.66 15.11
CA LEU A 356 -12.69 -22.85 15.10
C LEU A 356 -13.92 -23.72 15.41
N SER A 357 -15.08 -23.10 15.68
CA SER A 357 -16.31 -23.88 15.80
C SER A 357 -16.59 -24.64 14.48
N PRO A 358 -17.26 -25.81 14.51
CA PRO A 358 -17.47 -26.62 13.31
C PRO A 358 -18.03 -25.82 12.12
N ASP A 359 -18.99 -24.95 12.37
CA ASP A 359 -19.58 -24.10 11.34
C ASP A 359 -18.57 -23.09 10.76
N LEU A 360 -17.79 -22.42 11.61
CA LEU A 360 -16.77 -21.46 11.15
C LEU A 360 -15.59 -22.15 10.46
N CYS A 361 -15.26 -23.39 10.85
CA CYS A 361 -14.21 -24.17 10.23
C CYS A 361 -14.49 -24.37 8.73
N ILE A 362 -15.72 -24.73 8.37
CA ILE A 362 -16.09 -24.97 6.97
C ILE A 362 -16.05 -23.66 6.19
N ASP A 363 -16.69 -22.59 6.71
CA ASP A 363 -16.70 -21.27 6.08
C ASP A 363 -15.28 -20.76 5.78
N ILE A 364 -14.38 -20.87 6.76
CA ILE A 364 -13.00 -20.38 6.65
C ILE A 364 -12.11 -21.33 5.85
N CYS A 365 -12.36 -22.64 5.90
CA CYS A 365 -11.70 -23.61 5.02
C CYS A 365 -12.00 -23.28 3.55
N ILE A 366 -13.27 -23.07 3.20
CA ILE A 366 -13.65 -22.70 1.84
C ILE A 366 -13.08 -21.32 1.50
N PHE A 367 -13.20 -20.33 2.37
CA PHE A 367 -12.61 -19.02 2.13
C PHE A 367 -11.10 -19.11 1.82
N TYR A 368 -10.35 -19.90 2.59
CA TYR A 368 -8.93 -20.13 2.35
C TYR A 368 -8.67 -20.83 1.01
N LEU A 369 -9.38 -21.91 0.68
CA LEU A 369 -9.16 -22.68 -0.55
C LEU A 369 -9.50 -21.88 -1.81
N VAL A 370 -10.55 -21.06 -1.75
CA VAL A 370 -10.92 -20.15 -2.82
C VAL A 370 -9.81 -19.15 -3.09
N LEU A 371 -9.31 -18.49 -2.03
CA LEU A 371 -8.23 -17.52 -2.17
C LEU A 371 -6.91 -18.19 -2.57
N ARG A 372 -6.62 -19.40 -2.08
CA ARG A 372 -5.44 -20.18 -2.52
C ARG A 372 -5.52 -20.53 -4.01
N ALA A 373 -6.68 -20.91 -4.52
CA ALA A 373 -6.84 -21.18 -5.95
C ALA A 373 -6.68 -19.90 -6.80
N LEU A 374 -7.17 -18.76 -6.31
CA LEU A 374 -6.95 -17.46 -6.95
C LEU A 374 -5.45 -17.08 -6.95
N ASP A 375 -4.78 -17.22 -5.82
CA ASP A 375 -3.34 -16.99 -5.60
C ASP A 375 -2.50 -17.85 -6.55
N THR A 376 -2.81 -19.15 -6.69
CA THR A 376 -2.10 -20.04 -7.62
C THR A 376 -2.29 -19.62 -9.09
N VAL A 377 -3.42 -19.01 -9.48
CA VAL A 377 -3.57 -18.41 -10.82
C VAL A 377 -2.68 -17.17 -10.97
N GLU A 378 -2.61 -16.32 -9.95
CA GLU A 378 -1.75 -15.12 -9.94
C GLU A 378 -0.26 -15.49 -9.97
N ASP A 379 0.16 -16.49 -9.20
CA ASP A 379 1.56 -16.86 -9.04
C ASP A 379 2.13 -17.65 -10.23
N ASP A 380 1.28 -18.28 -11.04
CA ASP A 380 1.75 -19.02 -12.21
C ASP A 380 2.21 -18.07 -13.34
N MET A 381 3.53 -17.94 -13.47
CA MET A 381 4.19 -17.13 -14.50
C MET A 381 4.35 -17.86 -15.84
N THR A 382 3.96 -19.14 -15.91
CA THR A 382 4.19 -20.02 -17.07
C THR A 382 2.92 -20.31 -17.85
N ALA A 383 1.82 -20.63 -17.16
CA ALA A 383 0.57 -21.08 -17.77
C ALA A 383 -0.02 -20.05 -18.75
N TYR A 384 0.18 -18.76 -18.46
CA TYR A 384 -0.35 -17.63 -19.24
C TYR A 384 0.72 -16.84 -20.00
N LYS A 385 1.94 -17.35 -20.13
CA LYS A 385 3.02 -16.65 -20.82
C LYS A 385 2.65 -16.35 -22.28
N GLY A 386 2.70 -15.08 -22.69
CA GLY A 386 2.24 -14.60 -24.00
C GLY A 386 0.71 -14.47 -24.14
N ARG A 387 -0.03 -14.66 -23.04
CA ARG A 387 -1.49 -14.55 -22.91
C ARG A 387 -1.86 -13.79 -21.63
N GLU A 388 -1.12 -12.73 -21.33
CA GLU A 388 -1.24 -11.96 -20.08
C GLU A 388 -2.66 -11.39 -19.89
N LYS A 389 -3.31 -10.96 -20.98
CA LYS A 389 -4.71 -10.51 -20.95
C LYS A 389 -5.71 -11.61 -20.57
N ASP A 390 -5.42 -12.87 -20.92
CA ASP A 390 -6.27 -13.99 -20.51
C ASP A 390 -6.14 -14.22 -19.00
N LYS A 391 -4.95 -14.01 -18.42
CA LYS A 391 -4.71 -14.10 -16.98
C LYS A 391 -5.45 -12.98 -16.25
N GLU A 392 -5.35 -11.75 -16.72
CA GLU A 392 -6.10 -10.61 -16.16
C GLU A 392 -7.61 -10.88 -16.17
N ALA A 393 -8.15 -11.33 -17.31
CA ALA A 393 -9.57 -11.65 -17.44
C ALA A 393 -9.98 -12.81 -16.54
N GLU A 394 -9.13 -13.83 -16.39
CA GLU A 394 -9.36 -14.97 -15.49
C GLU A 394 -9.38 -14.53 -14.02
N LEU A 395 -8.45 -13.68 -13.58
CA LEU A 395 -8.40 -13.14 -12.22
C LEU A 395 -9.62 -12.28 -11.90
N ILE A 396 -9.99 -11.34 -12.79
CA ILE A 396 -11.15 -10.45 -12.62
C ILE A 396 -12.47 -11.24 -12.57
N SER A 397 -12.60 -12.27 -13.41
CA SER A 397 -13.83 -13.07 -13.49
C SER A 397 -13.81 -14.32 -12.61
N PHE A 398 -12.74 -14.56 -11.85
CA PHE A 398 -12.52 -15.81 -11.13
C PHE A 398 -13.70 -16.17 -10.24
N GLY A 399 -14.15 -15.21 -9.42
CA GLY A 399 -15.33 -15.41 -8.60
C GLY A 399 -16.55 -15.75 -9.45
N ALA A 400 -16.98 -14.82 -10.31
CA ALA A 400 -18.19 -14.96 -11.11
C ALA A 400 -18.22 -16.21 -12.01
N LYS A 401 -17.07 -16.73 -12.42
CA LYS A 401 -16.94 -17.88 -13.32
C LYS A 401 -16.74 -19.21 -12.59
N ARG A 402 -15.86 -19.24 -11.58
CA ARG A 402 -15.36 -20.49 -10.98
C ARG A 402 -16.16 -20.96 -9.79
N LEU A 403 -16.59 -20.03 -8.93
CA LEU A 403 -17.37 -20.38 -7.74
C LEU A 403 -18.86 -20.67 -8.03
N THR A 404 -19.35 -20.35 -9.23
CA THR A 404 -20.72 -20.69 -9.66
C THR A 404 -20.79 -21.95 -10.50
N ASP A 405 -19.65 -22.56 -10.82
CA ASP A 405 -19.57 -23.77 -11.64
C ASP A 405 -19.17 -24.98 -10.78
N ALA A 406 -20.16 -25.82 -10.47
CA ALA A 406 -20.00 -27.04 -9.68
C ALA A 406 -19.11 -28.10 -10.35
N ASN A 407 -18.84 -27.97 -11.65
CA ASN A 407 -17.98 -28.84 -12.44
C ASN A 407 -16.68 -28.14 -12.86
N CYS A 408 -16.36 -27.01 -12.24
CA CYS A 408 -15.20 -26.21 -12.57
C CYS A 408 -13.91 -27.04 -12.47
N SER A 409 -13.10 -26.97 -13.53
CA SER A 409 -11.76 -27.56 -13.59
C SER A 409 -10.87 -26.64 -14.43
N ILE A 410 -9.73 -26.23 -13.89
CA ILE A 410 -8.70 -25.48 -14.65
C ILE A 410 -7.46 -26.36 -14.70
N LYS A 411 -7.05 -26.74 -15.91
CA LYS A 411 -5.90 -27.63 -16.13
C LYS A 411 -4.68 -26.82 -16.54
N GLY A 412 -3.49 -27.29 -16.14
CA GLY A 412 -2.23 -26.69 -16.55
C GLY A 412 -1.92 -25.34 -15.90
N VAL A 413 -2.46 -25.10 -14.70
CA VAL A 413 -2.15 -23.95 -13.84
C VAL A 413 -1.70 -24.47 -12.48
N GLY A 414 -0.59 -23.95 -11.96
CA GLY A 414 0.01 -24.32 -10.68
C GLY A 414 0.85 -25.60 -10.76
N GLU A 415 1.42 -25.98 -9.61
CA GLU A 415 2.21 -27.21 -9.46
C GLU A 415 1.76 -28.03 -8.23
N GLY A 416 2.01 -29.34 -8.26
CA GLY A 416 1.78 -30.24 -7.12
C GLY A 416 0.35 -30.25 -6.57
N ASP A 417 0.21 -30.10 -5.24
CA ASP A 417 -1.09 -30.13 -4.57
C ASP A 417 -1.96 -28.91 -4.94
N GLU A 418 -1.37 -27.76 -5.30
CA GLU A 418 -2.12 -26.57 -5.74
C GLU A 418 -2.73 -26.76 -7.13
N ALA A 419 -1.98 -27.33 -8.07
CA ALA A 419 -2.52 -27.74 -9.37
C ALA A 419 -3.72 -28.69 -9.19
N THR A 420 -3.57 -29.68 -8.31
CA THR A 420 -4.63 -30.66 -8.04
C THR A 420 -5.87 -29.99 -7.43
N LEU A 421 -5.69 -28.97 -6.56
CA LEU A 421 -6.79 -28.19 -6.00
C LEU A 421 -7.58 -27.47 -7.09
N ILE A 422 -6.88 -26.78 -7.99
CA ILE A 422 -7.49 -26.02 -9.08
C ILE A 422 -8.17 -26.95 -10.10
N GLU A 423 -7.56 -28.08 -10.43
CA GLU A 423 -8.15 -29.06 -11.35
C GLU A 423 -9.47 -29.65 -10.81
N ASN A 424 -9.62 -29.70 -9.49
CA ASN A 424 -10.79 -30.22 -8.80
C ASN A 424 -11.62 -29.10 -8.12
N PHE A 425 -11.49 -27.85 -8.58
CA PHE A 425 -12.10 -26.70 -7.92
C PHE A 425 -13.63 -26.76 -7.84
N GLY A 426 -14.29 -27.49 -8.74
CA GLY A 426 -15.73 -27.75 -8.69
C GLY A 426 -16.19 -28.34 -7.35
N VAL A 427 -15.34 -29.12 -6.65
CA VAL A 427 -15.63 -29.61 -5.30
C VAL A 427 -15.76 -28.46 -4.31
N VAL A 428 -14.82 -27.50 -4.35
CA VAL A 428 -14.83 -26.30 -3.51
C VAL A 428 -16.06 -25.44 -3.83
N ALA A 429 -16.40 -25.28 -5.11
CA ALA A 429 -17.58 -24.53 -5.55
C ALA A 429 -18.90 -25.17 -5.05
N ARG A 430 -19.00 -26.50 -5.01
CA ARG A 430 -20.16 -27.20 -4.45
C ARG A 430 -20.33 -26.94 -2.97
N VAL A 431 -19.26 -27.05 -2.16
CA VAL A 431 -19.34 -26.74 -0.72
C VAL A 431 -19.64 -25.25 -0.52
N PHE A 432 -19.01 -24.36 -1.29
CA PHE A 432 -19.29 -22.92 -1.27
C PHE A 432 -20.78 -22.62 -1.47
N SER A 433 -21.44 -23.28 -2.44
CA SER A 433 -22.85 -23.05 -2.72
C SER A 433 -23.80 -23.44 -1.57
N GLN A 434 -23.35 -24.33 -0.69
CA GLN A 434 -24.09 -24.78 0.49
C GLN A 434 -23.85 -23.91 1.73
N LEU A 435 -22.89 -22.99 1.69
CA LEU A 435 -22.62 -22.10 2.82
C LEU A 435 -23.78 -21.11 3.07
N PRO A 436 -23.94 -20.63 4.31
CA PRO A 436 -24.89 -19.57 4.63
C PRO A 436 -24.72 -18.35 3.72
N GLU A 437 -25.82 -17.68 3.39
CA GLU A 437 -25.81 -16.54 2.45
C GLU A 437 -24.83 -15.44 2.88
N GLY A 438 -24.78 -15.10 4.17
CA GLY A 438 -23.84 -14.11 4.71
C GLY A 438 -22.39 -14.44 4.39
N SER A 439 -21.98 -15.70 4.57
CA SER A 439 -20.62 -16.17 4.26
C SER A 439 -20.36 -16.18 2.75
N ARG A 440 -21.34 -16.62 1.94
CA ARG A 440 -21.22 -16.63 0.47
C ARG A 440 -21.01 -15.23 -0.10
N VAL A 441 -21.77 -14.25 0.38
CA VAL A 441 -21.66 -12.84 -0.04
C VAL A 441 -20.28 -12.28 0.28
N VAL A 442 -19.76 -12.56 1.48
CA VAL A 442 -18.42 -12.08 1.88
C VAL A 442 -17.32 -12.73 1.06
N ILE A 443 -17.31 -14.07 0.96
CA ILE A 443 -16.29 -14.80 0.21
C ILE A 443 -16.28 -14.34 -1.27
N ARG A 444 -17.45 -14.19 -1.88
CA ARG A 444 -17.61 -13.65 -3.25
C ARG A 444 -16.98 -12.27 -3.38
N ASP A 445 -17.42 -11.32 -2.56
CA ASP A 445 -16.97 -9.93 -2.61
C ASP A 445 -15.46 -9.79 -2.41
N ILE A 446 -14.89 -10.53 -1.45
CA ILE A 446 -13.43 -10.52 -1.24
C ILE A 446 -12.70 -11.16 -2.43
N THR A 447 -13.19 -12.29 -2.95
CA THR A 447 -12.57 -12.94 -4.12
C THR A 447 -12.55 -12.00 -5.33
N ASP A 448 -13.64 -11.29 -5.59
CA ASP A 448 -13.74 -10.37 -6.73
C ASP A 448 -12.83 -9.14 -6.55
N LYS A 449 -12.77 -8.56 -5.33
CA LYS A 449 -11.85 -7.46 -5.01
C LYS A 449 -10.38 -7.88 -5.11
N MET A 450 -10.03 -9.06 -4.58
CA MET A 450 -8.68 -9.61 -4.66
C MET A 450 -8.30 -9.91 -6.11
N GLY A 451 -9.18 -10.54 -6.89
CA GLY A 451 -8.94 -10.84 -8.30
C GLY A 451 -8.75 -9.57 -9.14
N GLY A 452 -9.55 -8.54 -8.89
CA GLY A 452 -9.36 -7.23 -9.52
C GLY A 452 -8.03 -6.56 -9.14
N GLY A 453 -7.66 -6.61 -7.86
CA GLY A 453 -6.38 -6.08 -7.37
C GLY A 453 -5.18 -6.86 -7.93
N MET A 454 -5.21 -8.19 -7.92
CA MET A 454 -4.18 -9.05 -8.49
C MET A 454 -4.00 -8.80 -10.00
N ALA A 455 -5.09 -8.56 -10.74
CA ALA A 455 -5.01 -8.23 -12.17
C ALA A 455 -4.28 -6.90 -12.43
N GLU A 456 -4.45 -5.87 -11.58
CA GLU A 456 -3.68 -4.61 -11.70
C GLU A 456 -2.16 -4.86 -11.60
N TYR A 457 -1.74 -5.76 -10.71
CA TYR A 457 -0.32 -6.05 -10.46
C TYR A 457 0.26 -7.11 -11.40
N ALA A 458 -0.55 -8.05 -11.90
CA ALA A 458 -0.13 -9.02 -12.91
C ALA A 458 0.27 -8.35 -14.25
N ALA A 459 -0.33 -7.20 -14.56
CA ALA A 459 0.01 -6.37 -15.72
C ALA A 459 1.21 -5.43 -15.48
N ALA A 460 1.63 -5.25 -14.23
CA ALA A 460 2.69 -4.34 -13.83
C ALA A 460 4.07 -5.00 -13.89
N ASP A 461 5.10 -4.24 -14.27
CA ASP A 461 6.49 -4.71 -14.16
C ASP A 461 6.95 -4.66 -12.70
N LEU A 462 6.77 -5.78 -11.99
CA LEU A 462 7.23 -5.98 -10.62
C LEU A 462 8.63 -6.58 -10.54
N GLY A 463 9.37 -6.71 -11.65
CA GLY A 463 10.71 -7.33 -11.65
C GLY A 463 11.72 -6.65 -10.73
N GLN A 464 11.42 -5.44 -10.27
CA GLN A 464 12.25 -4.63 -9.37
C GLN A 464 11.50 -4.12 -8.13
N GLY A 465 10.36 -4.74 -7.79
CA GLY A 465 9.58 -4.36 -6.63
C GLY A 465 8.53 -3.29 -6.92
N THR A 466 7.68 -3.07 -5.92
CA THR A 466 6.65 -2.03 -5.96
C THR A 466 7.28 -0.63 -6.06
N VAL A 467 6.62 0.30 -6.75
CA VAL A 467 7.20 1.62 -7.06
C VAL A 467 7.56 2.39 -5.78
N ASP A 468 6.67 2.38 -4.79
CA ASP A 468 6.87 3.07 -3.53
C ASP A 468 6.18 2.35 -2.35
N VAL A 469 6.31 2.90 -1.15
CA VAL A 469 5.67 2.35 0.07
C VAL A 469 4.14 2.38 -0.02
N ALA A 470 3.55 3.32 -0.76
CA ALA A 470 2.09 3.36 -0.93
C ALA A 470 1.61 2.22 -1.84
N ALA A 471 2.31 1.95 -2.93
CA ALA A 471 2.09 0.80 -3.81
C ALA A 471 2.33 -0.52 -3.06
N TYR A 472 3.35 -0.57 -2.20
CA TYR A 472 3.61 -1.72 -1.31
C TYR A 472 2.45 -1.97 -0.35
N ASN A 473 1.95 -0.93 0.33
CA ASN A 473 0.79 -1.03 1.23
C ASN A 473 -0.49 -1.39 0.48
N ARG A 474 -0.70 -0.86 -0.73
CA ARG A 474 -1.84 -1.22 -1.59
C ARG A 474 -1.76 -2.68 -2.01
N TYR A 475 -0.61 -3.16 -2.45
CA TYR A 475 -0.42 -4.57 -2.77
C TYR A 475 -0.75 -5.45 -1.55
N CYS A 476 -0.16 -5.14 -0.39
CA CYS A 476 -0.44 -5.87 0.86
C CYS A 476 -1.93 -5.81 1.27
N HIS A 477 -2.61 -4.69 1.03
CA HIS A 477 -4.05 -4.56 1.25
C HIS A 477 -4.83 -5.52 0.35
N MET A 478 -4.54 -5.53 -0.95
CA MET A 478 -5.24 -6.38 -1.91
C MET A 478 -5.03 -7.86 -1.59
N VAL A 479 -3.81 -8.30 -1.30
CA VAL A 479 -3.53 -9.75 -1.16
C VAL A 479 -3.70 -10.30 0.26
N ALA A 480 -3.73 -9.45 1.29
CA ALA A 480 -3.83 -9.89 2.69
C ALA A 480 -4.73 -9.02 3.57
N GLY A 481 -4.79 -7.71 3.34
CA GLY A 481 -5.68 -6.81 4.06
C GLY A 481 -7.16 -7.15 3.87
N LEU A 482 -7.57 -7.42 2.63
CA LEU A 482 -8.91 -7.89 2.28
C LEU A 482 -9.24 -9.26 2.90
N VAL A 483 -8.23 -10.11 3.14
CA VAL A 483 -8.42 -11.39 3.86
C VAL A 483 -8.80 -11.12 5.31
N GLY A 484 -8.14 -10.17 5.97
CA GLY A 484 -8.49 -9.71 7.31
C GLY A 484 -9.92 -9.16 7.38
N GLU A 485 -10.31 -8.34 6.41
CA GLU A 485 -11.69 -7.84 6.26
C GLU A 485 -12.69 -8.99 6.10
N GLY A 486 -12.42 -9.94 5.19
CA GLY A 486 -13.28 -11.09 4.91
C GLY A 486 -13.50 -11.98 6.13
N LEU A 487 -12.42 -12.34 6.83
CA LEU A 487 -12.50 -13.11 8.08
C LEU A 487 -13.38 -12.39 9.11
N THR A 488 -13.16 -11.09 9.30
CA THR A 488 -13.93 -10.29 10.26
C THR A 488 -15.41 -10.28 9.93
N ARG A 489 -15.75 -10.07 8.65
CA ARG A 489 -17.15 -10.06 8.18
C ARG A 489 -17.81 -11.44 8.30
N ILE A 490 -17.08 -12.54 8.10
CA ILE A 490 -17.60 -13.90 8.33
C ILE A 490 -17.90 -14.11 9.82
N PHE A 491 -17.01 -13.70 10.73
CA PHE A 491 -17.24 -13.82 12.18
C PHE A 491 -18.53 -13.13 12.60
N VAL A 492 -18.75 -11.90 12.12
CA VAL A 492 -19.96 -11.11 12.39
C VAL A 492 -21.20 -11.73 11.73
N ALA A 493 -21.10 -12.13 10.46
CA ALA A 493 -22.22 -12.74 9.72
C ALA A 493 -22.69 -14.07 10.35
N ARG A 494 -21.79 -14.80 11.01
CA ARG A 494 -22.11 -16.02 11.75
C ARG A 494 -22.53 -15.77 13.20
N GLY A 495 -22.61 -14.51 13.63
CA GLY A 495 -22.95 -14.13 15.00
C GLY A 495 -21.92 -14.57 16.05
N ALA A 496 -20.70 -14.91 15.60
CA ALA A 496 -19.62 -15.35 16.48
C ALA A 496 -18.85 -14.17 17.10
N GLU A 497 -19.00 -12.97 16.53
CA GLU A 497 -18.56 -11.70 17.10
C GLU A 497 -19.67 -10.64 16.89
N SER A 498 -19.73 -9.62 17.75
CA SER A 498 -20.79 -8.59 17.72
C SER A 498 -20.62 -7.57 16.60
N SER A 499 -21.74 -7.09 16.04
CA SER A 499 -21.83 -5.95 15.12
C SER A 499 -22.18 -4.62 15.80
N THR A 500 -22.44 -4.59 17.12
CA THR A 500 -22.92 -3.41 17.89
C THR A 500 -22.12 -3.07 19.16
N LEU A 501 -22.13 -1.77 19.51
CA LEU A 501 -21.25 -1.00 20.42
C LEU A 501 -21.51 -1.17 21.93
N GLU A 502 -22.42 -2.06 22.35
CA GLU A 502 -22.79 -2.17 23.77
C GLU A 502 -21.70 -2.80 24.67
N GLY A 503 -20.57 -3.21 24.09
CA GLY A 503 -19.42 -3.76 24.83
C GLY A 503 -18.06 -3.30 24.31
N GLN A 504 -17.76 -2.00 24.41
CA GLN A 504 -16.41 -1.39 24.31
C GLN A 504 -15.38 -2.17 23.45
N GLY A 505 -15.55 -2.13 22.13
CA GLY A 505 -14.55 -2.62 21.18
C GLY A 505 -15.17 -3.08 19.87
N GLU A 506 -15.60 -2.14 19.02
CA GLU A 506 -16.32 -2.46 17.78
C GLU A 506 -15.40 -2.57 16.54
N LEU A 507 -15.69 -3.51 15.66
CA LEU A 507 -15.06 -3.72 14.36
C LEU A 507 -16.04 -3.22 13.28
N VAL A 508 -16.00 -1.92 12.93
CA VAL A 508 -17.02 -1.24 12.10
C VAL A 508 -16.49 -0.83 10.73
N TRP A 509 -17.38 -0.89 9.74
CA TRP A 509 -17.18 -0.58 8.33
C TRP A 509 -17.13 0.93 7.98
N PRO A 510 -16.31 1.36 6.99
CA PRO A 510 -15.21 0.58 6.43
C PRO A 510 -14.21 0.36 7.57
N PHE A 511 -13.47 -0.75 7.55
CA PHE A 511 -12.69 -1.25 8.68
C PHE A 511 -11.56 -0.34 9.20
N CYS A 512 -11.59 0.95 8.87
CA CYS A 512 -10.65 2.04 9.06
C CYS A 512 -11.35 3.18 9.83
N ALA A 513 -10.60 3.87 10.68
CA ALA A 513 -11.08 4.95 11.54
C ALA A 513 -12.05 5.94 10.86
N ASP A 514 -12.90 6.57 11.70
CA ASP A 514 -13.59 7.82 11.36
C ASP A 514 -12.59 8.81 10.73
N PRO A 515 -12.72 9.14 9.43
CA PRO A 515 -11.81 10.04 8.74
C PRO A 515 -11.81 11.45 9.34
N LYS A 516 -12.85 11.81 10.10
CA LYS A 516 -12.93 13.09 10.82
C LYS A 516 -12.18 13.07 12.15
N LYS A 517 -11.77 11.90 12.65
CA LYS A 517 -11.07 11.77 13.95
C LYS A 517 -9.64 11.25 13.82
N GLN A 518 -9.31 10.37 12.86
CA GLN A 518 -7.94 9.82 12.73
C GLN A 518 -7.57 9.47 11.26
N PRO A 519 -6.99 10.40 10.50
CA PRO A 519 -6.75 10.26 9.06
C PRO A 519 -5.62 9.28 8.63
N ASN A 520 -5.00 8.54 9.56
CA ASN A 520 -3.83 7.67 9.28
C ASN A 520 -4.06 6.17 9.58
N ASN A 521 -5.28 5.73 9.92
CA ASN A 521 -5.51 4.34 10.28
C ASN A 521 -6.04 3.55 9.07
N LEU A 522 -5.23 2.62 8.55
CA LEU A 522 -5.59 1.71 7.46
C LEU A 522 -6.65 0.67 7.86
N GLY A 523 -7.05 0.69 9.14
CA GLY A 523 -8.08 -0.16 9.67
C GLY A 523 -7.55 -1.41 10.35
N LEU A 524 -8.08 -1.72 11.54
CA LEU A 524 -7.49 -2.75 12.41
C LEU A 524 -7.40 -4.13 11.72
N ALA A 525 -8.46 -4.53 11.02
CA ALA A 525 -8.50 -5.79 10.27
C ALA A 525 -7.51 -5.82 9.10
N ASN A 526 -7.33 -4.66 8.44
CA ASN A 526 -6.36 -4.52 7.37
C ASN A 526 -4.92 -4.52 7.90
N SER A 527 -4.65 -3.84 9.02
CA SER A 527 -3.34 -3.84 9.69
C SER A 527 -2.92 -5.25 10.12
N MET A 528 -3.87 -6.09 10.56
CA MET A 528 -3.62 -7.53 10.80
C MET A 528 -3.11 -8.23 9.54
N GLY A 529 -3.74 -8.01 8.37
CA GLY A 529 -3.31 -8.59 7.09
C GLY A 529 -1.98 -8.05 6.60
N LEU A 530 -1.78 -6.72 6.64
CA LEU A 530 -0.54 -6.07 6.27
C LEU A 530 0.64 -6.57 7.10
N PHE A 531 0.48 -6.75 8.42
CA PHE A 531 1.56 -7.23 9.27
C PHE A 531 2.05 -8.62 8.84
N LEU A 532 1.12 -9.53 8.56
CA LEU A 532 1.46 -10.88 8.08
C LEU A 532 2.15 -10.82 6.72
N GLN A 533 1.60 -10.03 5.78
CA GLN A 533 2.12 -9.99 4.42
C GLN A 533 3.49 -9.32 4.34
N LYS A 534 3.69 -8.20 5.05
CA LYS A 534 4.99 -7.54 5.10
C LYS A 534 6.06 -8.45 5.70
N THR A 535 5.71 -9.19 6.76
CA THR A 535 6.63 -10.17 7.37
C THR A 535 7.03 -11.27 6.38
N ASN A 536 6.08 -11.81 5.61
CA ASN A 536 6.38 -12.82 4.59
C ASN A 536 7.28 -12.25 3.48
N ILE A 537 6.94 -11.08 2.92
CA ILE A 537 7.73 -10.42 1.86
C ILE A 537 9.16 -10.09 2.32
N ILE A 538 9.36 -9.72 3.59
CA ILE A 538 10.70 -9.49 4.15
C ILE A 538 11.48 -10.79 4.23
N ARG A 539 10.86 -11.85 4.75
CA ARG A 539 11.49 -13.17 4.95
C ARG A 539 11.84 -13.85 3.62
N ASP A 540 10.95 -13.75 2.64
CA ASP A 540 10.99 -14.52 1.39
C ASP A 540 11.71 -13.79 0.24
N TYR A 541 12.36 -12.65 0.54
CA TYR A 541 13.11 -11.81 -0.42
C TYR A 541 13.85 -12.59 -1.52
N LEU A 542 14.70 -13.56 -1.14
CA LEU A 542 15.53 -14.28 -2.10
C LEU A 542 14.71 -15.27 -2.94
N GLU A 543 13.70 -15.90 -2.34
CA GLU A 543 12.82 -16.84 -3.03
C GLU A 543 12.02 -16.10 -4.11
N ASP A 544 11.40 -14.98 -3.73
CA ASP A 544 10.65 -14.14 -4.67
C ASP A 544 11.53 -13.67 -5.82
N TYR A 545 12.73 -13.16 -5.51
CA TYR A 545 13.65 -12.65 -6.51
C TYR A 545 14.13 -13.74 -7.48
N VAL A 546 14.42 -14.95 -6.98
CA VAL A 546 14.81 -16.10 -7.82
C VAL A 546 13.65 -16.56 -8.71
N ASP A 547 12.41 -16.40 -8.26
CA ASP A 547 11.20 -16.67 -9.03
C ASP A 547 10.83 -15.55 -10.02
N GLY A 548 11.66 -14.50 -10.11
CA GLY A 548 11.46 -13.37 -11.01
C GLY A 548 10.39 -12.39 -10.51
N ARG A 549 10.06 -12.45 -9.22
CA ARG A 549 9.12 -11.55 -8.54
C ARG A 549 9.90 -10.63 -7.60
N ALA A 550 9.44 -9.41 -7.41
CA ALA A 550 9.96 -8.56 -6.37
C ALA A 550 8.84 -7.70 -5.79
N PHE A 551 8.88 -7.50 -4.47
CA PHE A 551 7.83 -6.76 -3.77
C PHE A 551 8.37 -5.60 -2.92
N TRP A 552 9.66 -5.62 -2.55
CA TRP A 552 10.27 -4.57 -1.75
C TRP A 552 10.14 -3.21 -2.47
N PRO A 553 9.70 -2.15 -1.78
CA PRO A 553 9.43 -0.86 -2.41
C PRO A 553 10.71 -0.18 -2.90
N GLN A 554 10.73 0.25 -4.17
CA GLN A 554 11.88 0.91 -4.81
C GLN A 554 12.31 2.16 -4.06
N THR A 555 11.37 2.98 -3.59
CA THR A 555 11.67 4.14 -2.74
C THR A 555 12.42 3.81 -1.44
N VAL A 556 12.40 2.55 -0.97
CA VAL A 556 13.16 2.12 0.20
C VAL A 556 14.49 1.52 -0.23
N TRP A 557 14.48 0.46 -1.04
CA TRP A 557 15.71 -0.27 -1.34
C TRP A 557 16.73 0.53 -2.17
N LYS A 558 16.28 1.44 -3.04
CA LYS A 558 17.17 2.32 -3.82
C LYS A 558 17.96 3.31 -2.97
N LYS A 559 17.58 3.53 -1.71
CA LYS A 559 18.40 4.31 -0.76
C LYS A 559 19.69 3.58 -0.38
N TYR A 560 19.71 2.27 -0.56
CA TYR A 560 20.72 1.36 -0.01
C TYR A 560 21.47 0.58 -1.08
N THR A 561 20.98 0.53 -2.32
CA THR A 561 21.69 -0.05 -3.45
C THR A 561 22.54 0.98 -4.18
N THR A 562 23.58 0.51 -4.87
CA THR A 562 24.39 1.32 -5.79
C THR A 562 23.96 1.14 -7.25
N THR A 563 23.18 0.09 -7.51
CA THR A 563 22.58 -0.25 -8.78
C THR A 563 21.06 -0.06 -8.72
N ASP A 564 20.43 0.13 -9.88
CA ASP A 564 18.97 0.08 -10.04
C ASP A 564 18.44 -1.38 -10.07
N ASP A 565 19.12 -2.31 -9.40
CA ASP A 565 18.73 -3.71 -9.29
C ASP A 565 18.62 -4.16 -7.83
N LEU A 566 17.40 -4.51 -7.40
CA LEU A 566 17.12 -5.08 -6.09
C LEU A 566 17.91 -6.37 -5.83
N GLY A 567 18.27 -7.11 -6.88
CA GLY A 567 19.12 -8.30 -6.80
C GLY A 567 20.55 -8.03 -6.35
N GLU A 568 20.97 -6.77 -6.22
CA GLU A 568 22.27 -6.41 -5.64
C GLU A 568 22.49 -7.02 -4.26
N PHE A 569 21.45 -7.07 -3.41
CA PHE A 569 21.60 -7.64 -2.06
C PHE A 569 21.84 -9.15 -2.03
N ALA A 570 21.43 -9.87 -3.09
CA ALA A 570 21.65 -11.31 -3.24
C ALA A 570 23.00 -11.66 -3.92
N ARG A 571 23.64 -10.70 -4.60
CA ARG A 571 24.87 -10.94 -5.38
C ARG A 571 26.13 -10.77 -4.51
N PRO A 572 27.10 -11.70 -4.58
CA PRO A 572 28.39 -11.49 -3.93
C PRO A 572 29.10 -10.28 -4.56
N THR A 573 29.38 -9.23 -3.79
CA THR A 573 30.11 -8.07 -4.30
C THR A 573 31.53 -8.48 -4.73
N ALA A 574 31.84 -8.37 -6.03
CA ALA A 574 33.19 -8.65 -6.56
C ALA A 574 34.25 -7.63 -6.11
N HIS A 575 33.87 -6.52 -5.46
CA HIS A 575 34.74 -5.39 -5.13
C HIS A 575 34.68 -4.98 -3.65
N GLY A 576 34.76 -5.95 -2.72
CA GLY A 576 35.33 -5.70 -1.38
C GLY A 576 34.80 -4.52 -0.54
N ALA A 577 33.60 -3.99 -0.78
CA ALA A 577 32.98 -2.96 0.05
C ALA A 577 32.33 -3.59 1.28
N GLY A 578 33.11 -4.41 2.00
CA GLY A 578 32.75 -4.92 3.32
C GLY A 578 32.80 -3.79 4.35
N LEU A 579 32.04 -3.95 5.44
CA LEU A 579 32.10 -3.12 6.64
C LEU A 579 33.52 -2.60 6.94
N ARG A 580 33.69 -1.28 7.07
CA ARG A 580 34.57 -0.73 8.10
C ARG A 580 33.71 -0.14 9.20
N MET A 581 33.41 -0.95 10.23
CA MET A 581 33.27 -0.52 11.63
C MET A 581 33.52 -1.75 12.54
N PRO A 582 34.05 -1.57 13.76
CA PRO A 582 34.79 -2.60 14.49
C PRO A 582 33.85 -3.65 15.11
N VAL A 583 34.14 -4.92 14.83
CA VAL A 583 33.53 -6.07 15.48
C VAL A 583 34.06 -6.18 16.92
N PRO A 584 33.22 -6.17 17.97
CA PRO A 584 33.62 -6.77 19.23
C PRO A 584 33.68 -8.28 18.99
N THR A 585 34.89 -8.80 19.02
CA THR A 585 35.27 -10.22 18.89
C THR A 585 34.24 -11.17 19.49
N GLY A 586 33.60 -11.97 18.63
CA GLY A 586 32.63 -12.98 19.04
C GLY A 586 31.92 -13.69 17.89
N GLY A 587 32.68 -14.13 16.89
CA GLY A 587 32.41 -15.14 15.86
C GLY A 587 30.95 -15.46 15.45
N GLU A 588 30.59 -15.06 14.23
CA GLU A 588 30.13 -15.99 13.18
C GLU A 588 30.26 -15.33 11.80
N ILE A 589 30.51 -16.15 10.78
CA ILE A 589 31.00 -15.79 9.45
C ILE A 589 29.99 -14.90 8.72
N LEU A 590 30.34 -13.63 8.47
CA LEU A 590 29.67 -12.83 7.43
C LEU A 590 29.85 -13.58 6.11
N ALA A 591 28.76 -14.07 5.52
CA ALA A 591 28.79 -14.65 4.19
C ALA A 591 29.40 -13.60 3.23
N LYS A 592 30.51 -13.96 2.59
CA LYS A 592 31.26 -13.08 1.68
C LYS A 592 30.27 -12.42 0.69
N GLY A 593 30.03 -11.11 0.83
CA GLY A 593 29.27 -10.33 -0.14
C GLY A 593 28.06 -9.53 0.38
N VAL A 594 27.56 -9.75 1.61
CA VAL A 594 26.43 -8.94 2.13
C VAL A 594 26.94 -7.62 2.72
N GLY A 595 26.57 -6.49 2.11
CA GLY A 595 26.96 -5.15 2.55
C GLY A 595 26.10 -4.62 3.70
N VAL A 596 26.64 -3.67 4.49
CA VAL A 596 25.90 -2.92 5.55
C VAL A 596 24.57 -2.37 5.04
N GLN A 597 24.55 -1.92 3.79
CA GLN A 597 23.37 -1.29 3.20
C GLN A 597 22.22 -2.29 3.00
N ALA A 598 22.51 -3.55 2.69
CA ALA A 598 21.50 -4.60 2.63
C ALA A 598 20.82 -4.76 4.00
N LEU A 599 21.61 -4.84 5.08
CA LEU A 599 21.10 -4.92 6.44
C LEU A 599 20.33 -3.65 6.85
N ARG A 600 20.75 -2.46 6.41
CA ARG A 600 20.00 -1.21 6.64
C ARG A 600 18.64 -1.23 5.94
N CYS A 601 18.60 -1.67 4.68
CA CYS A 601 17.35 -1.85 3.94
C CYS A 601 16.41 -2.84 4.64
N LEU A 602 16.95 -3.99 5.06
CA LEU A 602 16.21 -4.99 5.81
C LEU A 602 15.62 -4.42 7.10
N ASN A 603 16.42 -3.70 7.88
CA ASN A 603 15.99 -3.11 9.14
C ASN A 603 14.95 -1.98 8.94
N ASP A 604 15.02 -1.21 7.85
CA ASP A 604 14.01 -0.20 7.49
C ASP A 604 12.65 -0.87 7.18
N LEU A 605 12.65 -1.97 6.45
CA LEU A 605 11.44 -2.76 6.18
C LEU A 605 10.90 -3.47 7.43
N VAL A 606 11.77 -3.98 8.30
CA VAL A 606 11.37 -4.53 9.61
C VAL A 606 10.71 -3.45 10.47
N ALA A 607 11.24 -2.23 10.48
CA ALA A 607 10.62 -1.11 11.17
C ALA A 607 9.24 -0.78 10.60
N ASP A 608 9.10 -0.77 9.28
CA ASP A 608 7.84 -0.55 8.56
C ASP A 608 6.78 -1.61 8.89
N ALA A 609 7.17 -2.89 9.00
CA ALA A 609 6.27 -3.96 9.42
C ALA A 609 5.86 -3.84 10.90
N LEU A 610 6.80 -3.49 11.80
CA LEU A 610 6.52 -3.34 13.23
C LEU A 610 5.52 -2.21 13.53
N GLU A 611 5.41 -1.20 12.66
CA GLU A 611 4.44 -0.12 12.81
C GLU A 611 2.97 -0.60 12.74
N CYS A 612 2.70 -1.79 12.17
CA CYS A 612 1.37 -2.41 12.14
C CYS A 612 0.98 -3.10 13.46
N VAL A 613 1.95 -3.43 14.32
CA VAL A 613 1.71 -4.25 15.53
C VAL A 613 0.75 -3.60 16.53
N PRO A 614 0.81 -2.29 16.83
CA PRO A 614 -0.12 -1.66 17.77
C PRO A 614 -1.59 -1.82 17.37
N ASP A 615 -1.90 -1.73 16.07
CA ASP A 615 -3.23 -1.93 15.52
C ASP A 615 -3.64 -3.41 15.56
N ALA A 616 -2.70 -4.32 15.28
CA ALA A 616 -2.94 -5.76 15.39
C ALA A 616 -3.29 -6.16 16.83
N LEU A 617 -2.59 -5.62 17.82
CA LEU A 617 -2.93 -5.83 19.23
C LEU A 617 -4.29 -5.22 19.59
N GLU A 618 -4.64 -4.07 19.03
CA GLU A 618 -5.95 -3.45 19.24
C GLU A 618 -7.07 -4.27 18.64
N TYR A 619 -6.85 -4.86 17.46
CA TYR A 619 -7.78 -5.82 16.88
C TYR A 619 -8.01 -7.01 17.81
N LEU A 620 -6.92 -7.60 18.32
CA LEU A 620 -6.98 -8.78 19.19
C LEU A 620 -7.73 -8.52 20.51
N ASP A 621 -7.62 -7.34 21.09
CA ASP A 621 -8.36 -6.96 22.32
C ASP A 621 -9.89 -6.90 22.11
N ARG A 622 -10.32 -6.66 20.87
CA ARG A 622 -11.73 -6.54 20.51
C ARG A 622 -12.40 -7.91 20.33
N ILE A 623 -11.63 -8.95 20.05
CA ILE A 623 -12.15 -10.32 19.88
C ILE A 623 -12.61 -10.88 21.22
N LYS A 624 -13.85 -11.38 21.29
CA LYS A 624 -14.40 -11.96 22.51
C LYS A 624 -14.41 -13.48 22.50
N THR A 625 -14.55 -14.10 21.34
CA THR A 625 -14.62 -15.56 21.22
C THR A 625 -13.23 -16.19 21.32
N PRO A 626 -12.96 -17.09 22.30
CA PRO A 626 -11.61 -17.62 22.51
C PRO A 626 -11.01 -18.40 21.33
N SER A 627 -11.83 -19.13 20.56
CA SER A 627 -11.34 -19.85 19.37
C SER A 627 -10.96 -18.89 18.24
N ILE A 628 -11.73 -17.82 18.03
CA ILE A 628 -11.41 -16.75 17.08
C ILE A 628 -10.17 -15.99 17.53
N PHE A 629 -10.05 -15.70 18.83
CA PHE A 629 -8.87 -15.05 19.39
C PHE A 629 -7.61 -15.87 19.10
N ARG A 630 -7.62 -17.17 19.39
CA ARG A 630 -6.49 -18.06 19.06
C ARG A 630 -6.20 -18.08 17.58
N PHE A 631 -7.24 -18.21 16.75
CA PHE A 631 -7.13 -18.21 15.29
C PHE A 631 -6.43 -16.95 14.77
N CYS A 632 -6.81 -15.78 15.27
CA CYS A 632 -6.22 -14.50 14.89
C CYS A 632 -4.85 -14.24 15.53
N ALA A 633 -4.63 -14.62 16.79
CA ALA A 633 -3.41 -14.30 17.53
C ALA A 633 -2.20 -15.15 17.12
N ILE A 634 -2.41 -16.44 16.81
CA ILE A 634 -1.33 -17.37 16.46
C ILE A 634 -0.48 -16.86 15.28
N PRO A 635 -1.05 -16.47 14.13
CA PRO A 635 -0.26 -15.91 13.02
C PRO A 635 0.48 -14.63 13.39
N GLN A 636 -0.14 -13.75 14.17
CA GLN A 636 0.42 -12.44 14.53
C GLN A 636 1.65 -12.60 15.44
N VAL A 637 1.56 -13.45 16.47
CA VAL A 637 2.71 -13.70 17.35
C VAL A 637 3.85 -14.44 16.62
N MET A 638 3.51 -15.31 15.67
CA MET A 638 4.52 -15.96 14.80
C MET A 638 5.20 -14.95 13.87
N SER A 639 4.48 -13.94 13.37
CA SER A 639 5.04 -12.91 12.50
C SER A 639 6.03 -12.02 13.22
N ILE A 640 5.72 -11.53 14.43
CA ILE A 640 6.71 -10.74 15.19
C ILE A 640 7.94 -11.58 15.57
N ALA A 641 7.75 -12.86 15.91
CA ALA A 641 8.88 -13.78 16.15
C ALA A 641 9.74 -13.98 14.89
N THR A 642 9.11 -14.04 13.72
CA THR A 642 9.80 -14.16 12.42
C THR A 642 10.56 -12.88 12.10
N LEU A 643 9.99 -11.69 12.37
CA LEU A 643 10.72 -10.43 12.21
C LEU A 643 11.94 -10.35 13.13
N VAL A 644 11.87 -10.88 14.35
CA VAL A 644 13.04 -10.97 15.24
C VAL A 644 14.14 -11.85 14.62
N GLU A 645 13.79 -12.97 13.99
CA GLU A 645 14.78 -13.82 13.29
C GLU A 645 15.32 -13.16 12.01
N CYS A 646 14.55 -12.29 11.34
CA CYS A 646 15.00 -11.56 10.15
C CYS A 646 15.84 -10.32 10.48
N PHE A 647 15.59 -9.69 11.62
CA PHE A 647 16.19 -8.40 11.99
C PHE A 647 17.71 -8.48 12.09
N ASP A 648 18.37 -7.56 11.38
CA ASP A 648 19.83 -7.47 11.28
C ASP A 648 20.51 -8.80 10.86
N ASN A 649 19.77 -9.70 10.18
CA ASN A 649 20.23 -11.04 9.87
C ASN A 649 20.60 -11.19 8.39
N PRO A 650 21.89 -11.34 8.03
CA PRO A 650 22.30 -11.50 6.63
C PRO A 650 21.79 -12.78 5.97
N LYS A 651 21.30 -13.75 6.76
CA LYS A 651 20.77 -15.01 6.22
C LYS A 651 19.56 -14.81 5.31
N VAL A 652 18.79 -13.73 5.49
CA VAL A 652 17.65 -13.35 4.63
C VAL A 652 18.05 -13.23 3.15
N PHE A 653 19.28 -12.80 2.87
CA PHE A 653 19.79 -12.63 1.50
C PHE A 653 20.38 -13.92 0.89
N THR A 654 20.43 -15.00 1.66
CA THR A 654 21.04 -16.28 1.25
C THR A 654 20.07 -17.47 1.33
N GLY A 655 18.84 -17.22 1.76
CA GLY A 655 17.82 -18.24 1.93
C GLY A 655 16.68 -17.77 2.83
N VAL A 656 15.72 -18.68 3.06
CA VAL A 656 14.55 -18.39 3.88
C VAL A 656 14.84 -18.66 5.35
N VAL A 657 14.76 -17.63 6.19
CA VAL A 657 14.93 -17.74 7.64
C VAL A 657 13.63 -18.24 8.29
N LYS A 658 13.71 -19.24 9.18
CA LYS A 658 12.53 -19.80 9.87
C LYS A 658 12.71 -19.85 11.38
N ILE A 659 11.64 -19.49 12.10
CA ILE A 659 11.54 -19.71 13.54
C ILE A 659 11.64 -21.21 13.87
N ARG A 660 12.17 -21.53 15.05
CA ARG A 660 12.26 -22.92 15.53
C ARG A 660 10.88 -23.50 15.78
N LYS A 661 10.68 -24.79 15.43
CA LYS A 661 9.44 -25.52 15.72
C LYS A 661 9.09 -25.55 17.20
N GLY A 662 10.10 -25.63 18.06
CA GLY A 662 9.94 -25.56 19.51
C GLY A 662 9.39 -24.22 19.99
N LEU A 663 9.91 -23.10 19.45
CA LEU A 663 9.36 -21.77 19.70
C LEU A 663 7.93 -21.66 19.16
N THR A 664 7.67 -22.12 17.94
CA THR A 664 6.31 -22.21 17.37
C THR A 664 5.34 -22.90 18.33
N ALA A 665 5.74 -24.04 18.92
CA ALA A 665 4.92 -24.74 19.88
C ALA A 665 4.61 -23.90 21.13
N ARG A 666 5.62 -23.19 21.67
CA ARG A 666 5.43 -22.29 22.82
C ARG A 666 4.49 -21.13 22.51
N LEU A 667 4.59 -20.55 21.32
CA LEU A 667 3.73 -19.45 20.91
C LEU A 667 2.27 -19.91 20.76
N ILE A 668 2.03 -21.07 20.15
CA ILE A 668 0.68 -21.66 20.05
C ILE A 668 0.11 -21.90 21.46
N VAL A 669 0.89 -22.53 22.35
CA VAL A 669 0.48 -22.77 23.74
C VAL A 669 0.13 -21.46 24.45
N ALA A 670 0.93 -20.41 24.26
CA ALA A 670 0.66 -19.10 24.86
C ALA A 670 -0.66 -18.48 24.35
N CYS A 671 -0.98 -18.64 23.06
CA CYS A 671 -2.28 -18.22 22.54
C CYS A 671 -3.44 -18.98 23.18
N CYS A 672 -3.23 -20.24 23.59
CA CYS A 672 -4.22 -21.02 24.34
C CYS A 672 -4.34 -20.57 25.80
N ASP A 673 -3.26 -20.06 26.41
CA ASP A 673 -3.24 -19.60 27.79
C ASP A 673 -3.92 -18.22 27.97
N GLY A 674 -4.10 -17.44 26.88
CA GLY A 674 -4.98 -16.26 26.83
C GLY A 674 -4.30 -14.96 26.39
N PRO A 675 -5.05 -13.83 26.33
CA PRO A 675 -4.55 -12.56 25.80
C PRO A 675 -3.32 -11.99 26.51
N GLU A 676 -3.23 -12.13 27.84
CA GLU A 676 -2.08 -11.65 28.62
C GLU A 676 -0.79 -12.38 28.24
N ALA A 677 -0.86 -13.69 28.00
CA ALA A 677 0.29 -14.48 27.56
C ALA A 677 0.75 -14.05 26.15
N VAL A 678 -0.19 -13.76 25.25
CA VAL A 678 0.11 -13.20 23.92
C VAL A 678 0.79 -11.84 24.04
N LEU A 679 0.23 -10.91 24.82
CA LEU A 679 0.82 -9.58 25.02
C LEU A 679 2.22 -9.66 25.63
N SER A 680 2.45 -10.59 26.57
CA SER A 680 3.79 -10.82 27.14
C SER A 680 4.81 -11.26 26.08
N TRP A 681 4.41 -12.05 25.07
CA TRP A 681 5.30 -12.41 23.96
C TRP A 681 5.58 -11.24 23.03
N PHE A 682 4.57 -10.43 22.69
CA PHE A 682 4.79 -9.20 21.94
C PHE A 682 5.74 -8.25 22.67
N ALA A 683 5.55 -8.06 23.98
CA ALA A 683 6.44 -7.27 24.82
C ALA A 683 7.85 -7.88 24.89
N HIS A 684 7.97 -9.21 24.97
CA HIS A 684 9.27 -9.90 24.95
C HIS A 684 10.04 -9.61 23.66
N PHE A 685 9.39 -9.74 22.50
CA PHE A 685 10.03 -9.47 21.21
C PHE A 685 10.31 -7.97 21.00
N ALA A 686 9.40 -7.08 21.40
CA ALA A 686 9.63 -5.63 21.36
C ALA A 686 10.83 -5.21 22.24
N ARG A 687 10.98 -5.80 23.43
CA ARG A 687 12.17 -5.59 24.27
C ARG A 687 13.44 -6.12 23.63
N HIS A 688 13.36 -7.23 22.88
CA HIS A 688 14.51 -7.73 22.14
C HIS A 688 14.99 -6.72 21.08
N PHE A 689 14.09 -6.20 20.25
CA PHE A 689 14.41 -5.13 19.29
C PHE A 689 15.01 -3.91 20.00
N ALA A 690 14.33 -3.40 21.04
CA ALA A 690 14.78 -2.23 21.78
C ALA A 690 16.15 -2.42 22.44
N ALA A 691 16.43 -3.60 23.00
CA ALA A 691 17.72 -3.92 23.60
C ALA A 691 18.83 -4.01 22.54
N THR A 692 18.55 -4.58 21.37
CA THR A 692 19.53 -4.66 20.27
C THR A 692 19.88 -3.27 19.72
N VAL A 693 18.87 -2.39 19.56
CA VAL A 693 19.09 -0.98 19.17
C VAL A 693 19.87 -0.23 20.25
N THR A 694 19.44 -0.28 21.51
CA THR A 694 20.08 0.45 22.63
C THR A 694 21.52 0.00 22.88
N SER A 695 21.83 -1.29 22.65
CA SER A 695 23.18 -1.82 22.79
C SER A 695 24.09 -1.58 21.58
N GLY A 696 23.59 -0.92 20.52
CA GLY A 696 24.36 -0.64 19.30
C GLY A 696 24.73 -1.89 18.50
N LYS A 697 23.99 -3.01 18.69
CA LYS A 697 24.30 -4.31 18.10
C LYS A 697 23.74 -4.52 16.69
N CYS A 698 22.94 -3.58 16.18
CA CYS A 698 22.41 -3.60 14.82
C CYS A 698 22.92 -2.41 13.99
N VAL A 699 22.83 -2.51 12.66
CA VAL A 699 23.18 -1.39 11.79
C VAL A 699 22.18 -0.23 11.95
N ASP A 700 22.70 1.00 11.90
CA ASP A 700 21.92 2.25 12.04
C ASP A 700 21.17 2.40 13.38
N ALA A 701 21.70 1.81 14.46
CA ALA A 701 21.13 1.86 15.80
C ALA A 701 20.88 3.31 16.31
N ASP A 702 21.84 4.22 16.13
CA ASP A 702 21.71 5.64 16.52
C ASP A 702 21.05 6.51 15.44
N GLY A 703 20.79 5.93 14.27
CA GLY A 703 20.30 6.60 13.08
C GLY A 703 18.77 6.68 13.00
N LEU A 704 18.26 6.88 11.78
CA LEU A 704 16.82 7.03 11.57
C LEU A 704 16.09 5.70 11.77
N ILE A 705 16.69 4.58 11.33
CA ILE A 705 16.08 3.25 11.42
C ILE A 705 15.97 2.83 12.88
N GLY A 706 17.05 2.96 13.66
CA GLY A 706 17.05 2.64 15.09
C GLY A 706 16.02 3.47 15.87
N LYS A 707 15.89 4.78 15.56
CA LYS A 707 14.84 5.63 16.16
C LYS A 707 13.42 5.18 15.79
N ARG A 708 13.19 4.78 14.53
CA ARG A 708 11.90 4.27 14.06
C ARG A 708 11.52 2.96 14.77
N LEU A 709 12.48 2.04 14.89
CA LEU A 709 12.33 0.78 15.64
C LEU A 709 12.04 1.03 17.12
N ALA A 710 12.80 1.92 17.77
CA ALA A 710 12.59 2.26 19.17
C ALA A 710 11.20 2.86 19.42
N LYS A 711 10.73 3.74 18.52
CA LYS A 711 9.39 4.31 18.57
C LYS A 711 8.30 3.24 18.42
N ALA A 712 8.43 2.34 17.44
CA ALA A 712 7.49 1.24 17.25
C ALA A 712 7.45 0.31 18.48
N CYS A 713 8.62 -0.05 19.03
CA CYS A 713 8.72 -0.87 20.24
C CYS A 713 8.09 -0.20 21.46
N SER A 714 8.29 1.11 21.63
CA SER A 714 7.71 1.88 22.73
C SER A 714 6.18 1.82 22.70
N ARG A 715 5.57 2.01 21.53
CA ARG A 715 4.11 1.88 21.35
C ARG A 715 3.57 0.49 21.68
N ILE A 716 4.34 -0.57 21.42
CA ILE A 716 3.97 -1.94 21.79
C ILE A 716 4.03 -2.11 23.32
N LEU A 717 5.03 -1.49 23.97
CA LEU A 717 5.28 -1.61 25.41
C LEU A 717 4.43 -0.67 26.29
N GLU A 718 3.86 0.39 25.72
CA GLU A 718 2.94 1.31 26.41
C GLU A 718 1.63 0.62 26.85
N ARG A 719 1.30 -0.53 26.26
CA ARG A 719 0.12 -1.31 26.66
C ARG A 719 0.33 -1.91 28.05
N PRO A 720 -0.56 -1.64 29.03
CA PRO A 720 -0.41 -2.14 30.37
C PRO A 720 -0.46 -3.66 30.34
N LEU A 721 0.68 -4.29 30.67
CA LEU A 721 0.65 -5.67 31.14
C LEU A 721 -0.14 -5.61 32.45
N GLY A 722 -1.28 -6.32 32.53
CA GLY A 722 -1.88 -6.64 33.83
C GLY A 722 -0.80 -7.23 34.74
N SER A 723 -1.09 -7.41 36.04
CA SER A 723 -0.14 -7.89 37.05
C SER A 723 0.42 -9.31 36.83
N VAL A 724 0.52 -9.79 35.60
CA VAL A 724 1.46 -10.80 35.18
C VAL A 724 2.86 -10.18 35.21
N GLN A 725 3.50 -10.27 36.37
CA GLN A 725 4.95 -10.48 36.36
C GLN A 725 5.20 -11.55 35.29
N LEU A 726 6.19 -11.33 34.41
CA LEU A 726 7.01 -12.45 33.92
C LEU A 726 7.65 -13.06 35.17
N CYS A 727 6.83 -13.72 35.97
CA CYS A 727 7.30 -14.48 37.08
C CYS A 727 8.15 -15.55 36.40
N SER A 728 9.14 -16.01 37.12
CA SER A 728 9.71 -17.34 36.96
C SER A 728 8.66 -18.48 36.88
N SER A 729 7.36 -18.18 36.76
CA SER A 729 6.19 -19.03 36.52
C SER A 729 6.04 -19.58 35.09
N LEU A 730 7.14 -19.67 34.33
CA LEU A 730 7.34 -20.85 33.47
C LEU A 730 7.31 -22.18 34.27
N CYS A 731 7.22 -22.12 35.61
CA CYS A 731 7.12 -23.27 36.53
C CYS A 731 5.73 -23.58 37.15
N LEU A 732 4.62 -22.89 36.86
CA LEU A 732 3.33 -23.23 37.53
C LEU A 732 2.15 -23.47 36.58
N GLY A 733 2.27 -24.60 35.87
CA GLY A 733 1.16 -25.50 35.55
C GLY A 733 1.46 -26.94 36.00
N CYS A 734 2.43 -27.13 36.89
CA CYS A 734 2.78 -28.41 37.49
C CYS A 734 2.09 -28.54 38.86
N HIS A 735 0.83 -28.96 38.87
CA HIS A 735 0.27 -29.66 40.03
C HIS A 735 0.78 -31.11 40.14
N MET A 736 1.88 -31.46 39.46
CA MET A 736 2.49 -32.77 39.63
C MET A 736 3.97 -32.80 40.06
N PHE A 737 4.85 -31.82 39.80
CA PHE A 737 6.28 -32.04 40.15
C PHE A 737 7.08 -30.77 40.50
N PRO A 738 8.03 -30.81 41.48
CA PRO A 738 8.75 -29.64 41.97
C PRO A 738 9.88 -29.18 41.05
N CYS A 739 10.07 -27.85 41.03
CA CYS A 739 10.94 -27.08 40.15
C CYS A 739 12.41 -27.08 40.63
N SER A 740 13.33 -27.68 39.85
CA SER A 740 14.73 -27.25 39.73
C SER A 740 15.35 -27.74 38.41
N GLN A 741 16.03 -26.85 37.66
CA GLN A 741 16.58 -27.13 36.32
C GLN A 741 17.58 -28.29 36.26
N ARG A 742 18.18 -28.70 37.39
CA ARG A 742 19.11 -29.84 37.44
C ARG A 742 18.42 -31.21 37.44
N ALA A 743 17.14 -31.30 37.79
CA ALA A 743 16.39 -32.56 37.86
C ALA A 743 15.65 -32.92 36.56
N ILE A 744 15.56 -32.00 35.59
CA ILE A 744 14.76 -32.18 34.36
C ILE A 744 15.48 -33.05 33.33
N VAL A 745 16.81 -32.98 33.25
CA VAL A 745 17.59 -33.72 32.23
C VAL A 745 17.51 -35.25 32.40
N PRO A 746 17.67 -35.82 33.61
CA PRO A 746 17.49 -37.26 33.81
C PRO A 746 16.07 -37.75 33.51
N TRP A 747 15.06 -36.92 33.83
CA TRP A 747 13.65 -37.25 33.60
C TRP A 747 13.26 -37.22 32.11
N VAL A 748 13.75 -36.23 31.34
CA VAL A 748 13.56 -36.20 29.88
C VAL A 748 14.20 -37.42 29.21
N ILE A 749 15.36 -37.86 29.71
CA ILE A 749 16.02 -39.09 29.23
C ILE A 749 15.17 -40.33 29.52
N ASP A 750 14.55 -40.45 30.69
CA ASP A 750 13.67 -41.57 31.05
C ASP A 750 12.35 -41.57 30.27
N VAL A 751 11.78 -40.40 29.97
CA VAL A 751 10.59 -40.28 29.12
C VAL A 751 10.92 -40.67 27.67
N CYS A 752 12.07 -40.24 27.13
CA CYS A 752 12.53 -40.65 25.80
C CYS A 752 12.79 -42.16 25.71
N LYS A 753 13.38 -42.77 26.75
CA LYS A 753 13.58 -44.23 26.84
C LYS A 753 12.26 -45.00 26.91
N THR A 754 11.29 -44.51 27.67
CA THR A 754 9.98 -45.14 27.84
C THR A 754 9.15 -45.08 26.55
N LEU A 755 9.31 -44.03 25.75
CA LEU A 755 8.58 -43.83 24.49
C LEU A 755 9.30 -44.37 23.24
N ARG A 756 10.45 -45.05 23.39
CA ARG A 756 11.30 -45.56 22.28
C ARG A 756 11.60 -44.51 21.19
N ILE A 757 11.78 -43.26 21.58
CA ILE A 757 12.26 -42.21 20.68
C ILE A 757 13.78 -42.16 20.88
N CYS A 758 14.54 -42.55 19.85
CA CYS A 758 16.01 -42.62 19.87
C CYS A 758 16.67 -41.32 20.33
#